data_AF-A0A972ADJ9-F1
#
_entry.id   AF-A0A972ADJ9-F1
#
_cell.length_a   1.000
_cell.length_b   1.000
_cell.length_c   1.000
_cell.angle_alpha   90.00
_cell.angle_beta   90.00
_cell.angle_gamma   90.00
#
_symmetry.space_group_name_H-M   'P 1'
#
loop_
_entity.id
_entity.type
_entity.pdbx_description
1 polymer ?
#
loop_
_entity_poly.entity_id
_entity_poly.type
_entity_poly.pdbx_seq_one_letter_code
_entity_poly.pdbx_strand_id
1 'polypeptide(L)'
;MGYYFQNEQAISMKTQDIRTVLKTVANRYIGQNPPFGVSYYAYQKNGIRQDKHYRFVFDFHNLYPLADLESNVYAWSKLWSDDDITMVFEIHCFGPVIIYCNGERVFKPNVLAERIRDLSSSFSVKLKKGWNSFVLRFIRTNTGCGGVLGAVSSRNRPQSFIIPSADREGQRGWLYTLPLKEPLEILPEPGMTEEETGVTWYPLKNWLPEEESMGQMKRMYSLRKGCYAIAWTRIFAEKSGEYTVKGINTGNIRFIIDDRPVFDSDKSGEYEFKVNISYGCHNILVINQCGDTDWGFKADCFYGDEIIPFINPLNVKGTDEKWVYAGPFSLPVSIEPDKAYSADRPMDGAGRKVFWRLDRPHTFVRPYNDNRLFGHWNYPLGVTLYGIIEAGRFINDSALVDYTAKHVEMCTRFFEYALWDKENYGAASMHNLLSTISTLDDCGSFGSLMLEASGELDEDDYVKIADYIADFIINRLHRLPDGAFYRVNPEHLLMDETLWADDLYMSVPFLCRYYRLTGRQEIIDDAAKQLLLYHKYLFRPDRKIMSHVYDVKHRKATEVSWGRGNGWVAFSYSELLSYLPENHELREELINNFNELCEGYFSLQDEKGFWHQVLTDHDSYPESSCTSMFACAFARGVRNSWLKEPGKYAEAVLKAWNGLCNEAIDMNGNVYGICRGSGFSFSEDYYTNDLGWLLNDTHGTGIVLLAGVEYGKLLEWLGNGGR
;
A
#
# COMPACT_ATOMS: atom_id res chain seq x y z
N MET A 1 -6.88 -35.25 18.65
CA MET A 1 -6.10 -34.59 17.60
C MET A 1 -6.36 -33.10 17.73
N GLY A 2 -5.34 -32.25 17.60
CA GLY A 2 -5.53 -30.80 17.61
C GLY A 2 -6.31 -30.32 16.39
N TYR A 3 -6.83 -29.09 16.43
CA TYR A 3 -7.66 -28.54 15.36
C TYR A 3 -6.91 -28.38 14.04
N TYR A 4 -5.69 -27.82 14.06
CA TYR A 4 -4.93 -27.57 12.82
C TYR A 4 -3.62 -28.34 12.72
N PHE A 5 -3.07 -28.79 13.85
CA PHE A 5 -1.81 -29.51 13.91
C PHE A 5 -1.82 -30.57 15.02
N GLN A 6 -0.80 -31.43 15.04
CA GLN A 6 -0.62 -32.42 16.10
C GLN A 6 -0.15 -31.75 17.40
N ASN A 7 -0.58 -32.25 18.56
CA ASN A 7 -0.36 -31.60 19.86
C ASN A 7 1.12 -31.33 20.15
N GLU A 8 2.04 -32.19 19.67
CA GLU A 8 3.49 -32.04 19.84
C GLU A 8 4.07 -30.80 19.15
N GLN A 9 3.33 -30.23 18.17
CA GLN A 9 3.70 -29.03 17.44
C GLN A 9 3.20 -27.75 18.11
N ALA A 10 2.33 -27.85 19.11
CA ALA A 10 1.77 -26.69 19.81
C ALA A 10 2.86 -25.88 20.55
N ILE A 11 2.74 -24.56 20.54
CA ILE A 11 3.69 -23.70 21.28
C ILE A 11 3.64 -23.98 22.79
N SER A 12 2.49 -24.41 23.32
CA SER A 12 2.31 -24.79 24.72
C SER A 12 3.20 -25.97 25.17
N MET A 13 3.63 -26.82 24.22
CA MET A 13 4.59 -27.91 24.49
C MET A 13 6.02 -27.39 24.66
N LYS A 14 6.30 -26.14 24.26
CA LYS A 14 7.60 -25.48 24.41
C LYS A 14 7.60 -24.46 25.54
N THR A 15 6.51 -23.71 25.70
CA THR A 15 6.41 -22.67 26.71
C THR A 15 4.95 -22.33 27.00
N GLN A 16 4.66 -22.02 28.26
CA GLN A 16 3.41 -21.34 28.67
C GLN A 16 3.68 -19.87 29.07
N ASP A 17 4.93 -19.42 28.99
CA ASP A 17 5.28 -18.03 29.24
C ASP A 17 4.79 -17.15 28.09
N ILE A 18 3.87 -16.26 28.42
CA ILE A 18 3.22 -15.35 27.48
C ILE A 18 4.22 -14.45 26.76
N ARG A 19 5.27 -13.99 27.45
CA ARG A 19 6.27 -13.09 26.87
C ARG A 19 7.01 -13.80 25.75
N THR A 20 7.37 -15.06 25.95
CA THR A 20 7.99 -15.93 24.94
C THR A 20 7.05 -16.22 23.77
N VAL A 21 5.77 -16.49 24.01
CA VAL A 21 4.77 -16.71 22.94
C VAL A 21 4.65 -15.47 22.05
N LEU A 22 4.42 -14.29 22.65
CA LEU A 22 4.28 -13.02 21.93
C LEU A 22 5.53 -12.71 21.09
N LYS A 23 6.72 -12.87 21.69
CA LYS A 23 7.99 -12.64 21.00
C LYS A 23 8.19 -13.60 19.83
N THR A 24 7.76 -14.86 19.96
CA THR A 24 7.92 -15.88 18.91
C THR A 24 7.02 -15.56 17.71
N VAL A 25 5.74 -15.24 17.94
CA VAL A 25 4.80 -14.88 16.87
C VAL A 25 5.21 -13.57 16.18
N ALA A 26 5.58 -12.55 16.94
CA ALA A 26 5.99 -11.26 16.38
C ALA A 26 7.28 -11.39 15.53
N ASN A 27 8.30 -12.10 16.02
CA ASN A 27 9.53 -12.32 15.24
C ASN A 27 9.31 -13.22 14.02
N ARG A 28 8.36 -14.15 14.08
CA ARG A 28 7.95 -14.93 12.90
C ARG A 28 7.42 -14.02 11.80
N TYR A 29 6.54 -13.07 12.15
CA TYR A 29 6.01 -12.08 11.21
C TYR A 29 7.12 -11.18 10.64
N ILE A 30 7.95 -10.58 11.51
CA ILE A 30 9.03 -9.67 11.10
C ILE A 30 10.05 -10.40 10.21
N GLY A 31 10.44 -11.63 10.57
CA GLY A 31 11.38 -12.43 9.78
C GLY A 31 10.85 -12.78 8.38
N GLN A 32 9.54 -12.83 8.19
CA GLN A 32 8.91 -13.01 6.87
C GLN A 32 8.73 -11.70 6.10
N ASN A 33 8.82 -10.55 6.78
CA ASN A 33 8.55 -9.23 6.22
C ASN A 33 9.62 -8.20 6.65
N PRO A 34 10.90 -8.42 6.30
CA PRO A 34 11.99 -7.53 6.68
C PRO A 34 11.81 -6.09 6.13
N PRO A 35 12.34 -5.07 6.81
CA PRO A 35 12.11 -3.67 6.47
C PRO A 35 13.06 -3.17 5.37
N PHE A 36 12.80 -3.51 4.10
CA PHE A 36 13.57 -2.95 2.99
C PHE A 36 13.07 -1.55 2.59
N GLY A 37 13.99 -0.72 2.11
CA GLY A 37 13.67 0.63 1.63
C GLY A 37 12.88 0.64 0.31
N VAL A 38 12.49 1.84 -0.10
CA VAL A 38 11.82 2.10 -1.38
C VAL A 38 12.77 1.89 -2.56
N SER A 39 12.27 1.30 -3.64
CA SER A 39 12.96 1.22 -4.93
C SER A 39 12.55 2.39 -5.83
N TYR A 40 13.51 2.91 -6.60
CA TYR A 40 13.24 3.95 -7.59
C TYR A 40 13.34 3.40 -9.00
N TYR A 41 12.41 3.80 -9.86
CA TYR A 41 12.29 3.30 -11.23
C TYR A 41 12.22 4.43 -12.23
N ALA A 42 12.87 4.24 -13.37
CA ALA A 42 12.62 5.04 -14.56
C ALA A 42 11.20 4.76 -15.08
N TYR A 43 10.45 5.83 -15.36
CA TYR A 43 9.07 5.77 -15.83
C TYR A 43 8.84 6.79 -16.95
N GLN A 44 8.32 6.34 -18.09
CA GLN A 44 8.05 7.21 -19.24
C GLN A 44 6.61 7.73 -19.21
N LYS A 45 6.45 9.05 -19.05
CA LYS A 45 5.15 9.71 -18.90
C LYS A 45 4.28 9.64 -20.16
N ASN A 46 4.90 9.56 -21.34
CA ASN A 46 4.22 9.45 -22.63
C ASN A 46 3.96 7.99 -23.08
N GLY A 47 4.22 7.00 -22.22
CA GLY A 47 3.89 5.59 -22.48
C GLY A 47 2.43 5.23 -22.17
N ILE A 48 2.15 3.93 -22.07
CA ILE A 48 0.86 3.41 -21.60
C ILE A 48 0.66 3.80 -20.13
N ARG A 49 -0.42 4.53 -19.85
CA ARG A 49 -0.72 5.07 -18.52
C ARG A 49 -1.74 4.24 -17.78
N GLN A 50 -1.80 4.44 -16.47
CA GLN A 50 -2.88 3.91 -15.62
C GLN A 50 -3.98 4.94 -15.44
N ASP A 51 -5.23 4.47 -15.37
CA ASP A 51 -6.38 5.28 -14.96
C ASP A 51 -6.49 5.37 -13.43
N LYS A 52 -7.51 6.10 -12.94
CA LYS A 52 -7.78 6.28 -11.51
C LYS A 52 -8.13 4.98 -10.75
N HIS A 53 -8.40 3.89 -11.47
CA HIS A 53 -8.67 2.54 -10.93
C HIS A 53 -7.46 1.62 -11.07
N TYR A 54 -6.28 2.18 -11.38
CA TYR A 54 -5.01 1.45 -11.52
C TYR A 54 -4.96 0.48 -12.71
N ARG A 55 -5.82 0.68 -13.72
CA ARG A 55 -5.87 -0.15 -14.95
C ARG A 55 -5.07 0.51 -16.07
N PHE A 56 -4.37 -0.28 -16.88
CA PHE A 56 -3.58 0.20 -18.02
C PHE A 56 -4.48 0.55 -19.21
N VAL A 57 -4.33 1.76 -19.73
CA VAL A 57 -5.13 2.30 -20.82
C VAL A 57 -4.34 2.27 -22.13
N PHE A 58 -4.72 1.38 -23.04
CA PHE A 58 -4.17 1.23 -24.38
C PHE A 58 -5.08 1.94 -25.37
N ASP A 59 -4.93 3.25 -25.55
CA ASP A 59 -5.81 4.07 -26.41
C ASP A 59 -5.23 4.27 -27.82
N PHE A 60 -4.97 3.16 -28.51
CA PHE A 60 -4.33 3.19 -29.83
C PHE A 60 -5.20 3.81 -30.92
N HIS A 61 -6.52 3.84 -30.71
CA HIS A 61 -7.46 4.53 -31.59
C HIS A 61 -7.15 6.03 -31.68
N ASN A 62 -6.98 6.68 -30.53
CA ASN A 62 -6.67 8.11 -30.47
C ASN A 62 -5.19 8.38 -30.74
N LEU A 63 -4.30 7.43 -30.41
CA LEU A 63 -2.88 7.57 -30.72
C LEU A 63 -2.60 7.49 -32.24
N TYR A 64 -3.38 6.67 -32.97
CA TYR A 64 -3.19 6.44 -34.40
C TYR A 64 -4.52 6.59 -35.18
N PRO A 65 -5.09 7.80 -35.25
CA PRO A 65 -6.41 8.00 -35.87
C PRO A 65 -6.42 7.63 -37.37
N LEU A 66 -5.27 7.78 -38.04
CA LEU A 66 -5.06 7.53 -39.47
C LEU A 66 -4.49 6.14 -39.79
N ALA A 67 -4.39 5.24 -38.81
CA ALA A 67 -3.92 3.88 -39.06
C ALA A 67 -4.86 3.12 -40.00
N ASP A 68 -4.29 2.40 -40.96
CA ASP A 68 -5.03 1.53 -41.86
C ASP A 68 -5.84 0.47 -41.08
N LEU A 69 -7.02 0.12 -41.60
CA LEU A 69 -7.80 -0.98 -41.04
C LEU A 69 -7.03 -2.30 -41.14
N GLU A 70 -7.28 -3.20 -40.20
CA GLU A 70 -6.58 -4.49 -40.05
C GLU A 70 -5.08 -4.38 -39.69
N SER A 71 -4.56 -3.17 -39.49
CA SER A 71 -3.21 -2.97 -38.93
C SER A 71 -3.15 -3.41 -37.46
N ASN A 72 -1.94 -3.77 -37.03
CA ASN A 72 -1.67 -4.44 -35.76
C ASN A 72 -0.81 -3.56 -34.87
N VAL A 73 -1.24 -3.33 -33.64
CA VAL A 73 -0.44 -2.64 -32.63
C VAL A 73 -0.12 -3.63 -31.52
N TYR A 74 1.17 -3.82 -31.23
CA TYR A 74 1.62 -4.68 -30.16
C TYR A 74 1.94 -3.87 -28.92
N ALA A 75 1.65 -4.41 -27.73
CA ALA A 75 2.14 -3.92 -26.46
C ALA A 75 2.84 -5.06 -25.70
N TRP A 76 3.96 -4.77 -25.05
CA TRP A 76 4.85 -5.78 -24.46
C TRP A 76 5.37 -5.37 -23.09
N SER A 77 5.21 -6.25 -22.10
CA SER A 77 5.69 -6.08 -20.72
C SER A 77 5.92 -7.43 -20.02
N LYS A 78 6.54 -7.45 -18.83
CA LYS A 78 6.56 -8.62 -17.93
C LYS A 78 6.00 -8.30 -16.54
N LEU A 79 5.47 -9.33 -15.86
CA LEU A 79 4.92 -9.27 -14.49
C LEU A 79 5.56 -10.36 -13.61
N TRP A 80 5.93 -10.03 -12.38
CA TRP A 80 6.46 -10.98 -11.41
C TRP A 80 5.35 -11.68 -10.64
N SER A 81 5.52 -12.98 -10.35
CA SER A 81 4.69 -13.74 -9.41
C SER A 81 5.58 -14.42 -8.37
N ASP A 82 5.23 -14.31 -7.09
CA ASP A 82 6.00 -14.97 -6.00
C ASP A 82 5.81 -16.49 -5.98
N ASP A 83 4.68 -16.95 -6.52
CA ASP A 83 4.22 -18.33 -6.50
C ASP A 83 3.56 -18.71 -7.84
N ASP A 84 3.37 -20.01 -8.05
CA ASP A 84 2.53 -20.52 -9.14
C ASP A 84 1.06 -20.28 -8.79
N ILE A 85 0.41 -19.33 -9.46
CA ILE A 85 -0.96 -18.89 -9.14
C ILE A 85 -1.81 -18.73 -10.40
N THR A 86 -3.13 -18.80 -10.23
CA THR A 86 -4.07 -18.34 -11.25
C THR A 86 -4.56 -16.94 -10.87
N MET A 87 -4.30 -15.96 -11.72
CA MET A 87 -4.74 -14.57 -11.54
C MET A 87 -5.86 -14.25 -12.53
N VAL A 88 -6.89 -13.56 -12.07
CA VAL A 88 -8.01 -13.10 -12.92
C VAL A 88 -7.75 -11.66 -13.34
N PHE A 89 -7.81 -11.42 -14.64
CA PHE A 89 -7.74 -10.11 -15.28
C PHE A 89 -9.09 -9.73 -15.86
N GLU A 90 -9.29 -8.43 -16.01
CA GLU A 90 -10.45 -7.81 -16.67
C GLU A 90 -9.96 -6.87 -17.76
N ILE A 91 -10.65 -6.89 -18.90
CA ILE A 91 -10.37 -5.99 -20.01
C ILE A 91 -11.65 -5.42 -20.61
N HIS A 92 -11.66 -4.10 -20.81
CA HIS A 92 -12.63 -3.41 -21.67
C HIS A 92 -12.00 -3.28 -23.05
N CYS A 93 -12.62 -3.88 -24.06
CA CYS A 93 -12.06 -3.94 -25.41
C CYS A 93 -12.55 -2.76 -26.26
N PHE A 94 -11.64 -2.07 -26.94
CA PHE A 94 -11.99 -1.02 -27.91
C PHE A 94 -11.91 -1.57 -29.35
N GLY A 95 -12.08 -2.88 -29.52
CA GLY A 95 -11.87 -3.62 -30.75
C GLY A 95 -11.25 -5.00 -30.48
N PRO A 96 -10.88 -5.76 -31.52
CA PRO A 96 -10.25 -7.06 -31.37
C PRO A 96 -8.87 -6.95 -30.68
N VAL A 97 -8.64 -7.83 -29.71
CA VAL A 97 -7.36 -7.98 -29.00
C VAL A 97 -7.03 -9.45 -28.79
N ILE A 98 -5.76 -9.81 -28.89
CA ILE A 98 -5.26 -11.13 -28.51
C ILE A 98 -4.19 -10.94 -27.45
N ILE A 99 -4.34 -11.63 -26.32
CA ILE A 99 -3.39 -11.53 -25.21
C ILE A 99 -2.64 -12.86 -25.08
N TYR A 100 -1.32 -12.75 -25.01
CA TYR A 100 -0.41 -13.86 -24.82
C TYR A 100 0.29 -13.72 -23.46
N CYS A 101 0.43 -14.83 -22.74
CA CYS A 101 1.25 -14.94 -21.56
C CYS A 101 2.27 -16.06 -21.78
N ASN A 102 3.57 -15.75 -21.67
CA ASN A 102 4.66 -16.71 -21.93
C ASN A 102 4.54 -17.43 -23.29
N GLY A 103 4.17 -16.69 -24.34
CA GLY A 103 3.97 -17.21 -25.69
C GLY A 103 2.64 -17.92 -25.94
N GLU A 104 1.89 -18.27 -24.89
CA GLU A 104 0.59 -18.94 -25.02
C GLU A 104 -0.55 -17.93 -25.09
N ARG A 105 -1.51 -18.14 -26.00
CA ARG A 105 -2.71 -17.30 -26.10
C ARG A 105 -3.64 -17.56 -24.91
N VAL A 106 -3.79 -16.57 -24.03
CA VAL A 106 -4.62 -16.66 -22.82
C VAL A 106 -5.98 -15.97 -22.94
N PHE A 107 -6.12 -15.03 -23.88
CA PHE A 107 -7.39 -14.34 -24.09
C PHE A 107 -7.60 -13.91 -25.54
N LYS A 108 -8.87 -13.98 -25.96
CA LYS A 108 -9.42 -13.34 -27.16
C LYS A 108 -10.90 -13.04 -26.86
N PRO A 109 -11.38 -11.80 -27.05
CA PRO A 109 -12.76 -11.45 -26.78
C PRO A 109 -13.71 -12.12 -27.78
N ASN A 110 -14.98 -12.21 -27.40
CA ASN A 110 -16.05 -12.53 -28.33
C ASN A 110 -16.50 -11.27 -29.09
N VAL A 111 -17.28 -11.46 -30.16
CA VAL A 111 -17.75 -10.38 -31.03
C VAL A 111 -18.57 -9.31 -30.29
N LEU A 112 -19.23 -9.66 -29.19
CA LEU A 112 -20.01 -8.70 -28.39
C LEU A 112 -19.08 -7.75 -27.62
N ALA A 113 -18.09 -8.31 -26.93
CA ALA A 113 -17.09 -7.57 -26.17
C ALA A 113 -16.24 -6.64 -27.05
N GLU A 114 -15.97 -7.02 -28.30
CA GLU A 114 -15.26 -6.16 -29.27
C GLU A 114 -16.06 -4.92 -29.68
N ARG A 115 -17.39 -4.95 -29.56
CA ARG A 115 -18.32 -3.91 -30.06
C ARG A 115 -18.84 -2.98 -28.97
N ILE A 116 -18.90 -3.44 -27.71
CA ILE A 116 -19.44 -2.67 -26.59
C ILE A 116 -18.28 -2.24 -25.70
N ARG A 117 -17.87 -0.97 -25.83
CA ARG A 117 -16.71 -0.39 -25.14
C ARG A 117 -16.77 -0.53 -23.61
N ASP A 118 -17.97 -0.46 -23.05
CA ASP A 118 -18.21 -0.49 -21.60
C ASP A 118 -18.41 -1.92 -21.07
N LEU A 119 -18.39 -2.94 -21.94
CA LEU A 119 -18.51 -4.33 -21.52
C LEU A 119 -17.14 -4.87 -21.11
N SER A 120 -16.97 -5.12 -19.81
CA SER A 120 -15.80 -5.82 -19.28
C SER A 120 -15.84 -7.31 -19.63
N SER A 121 -14.68 -7.88 -19.93
CA SER A 121 -14.47 -9.33 -20.07
C SER A 121 -13.41 -9.81 -19.08
N SER A 122 -13.75 -10.79 -18.24
CA SER A 122 -12.80 -11.41 -17.31
C SER A 122 -12.16 -12.65 -17.91
N PHE A 123 -10.89 -12.89 -17.59
CA PHE A 123 -10.15 -14.08 -18.01
C PHE A 123 -9.06 -14.46 -17.00
N SER A 124 -8.73 -15.75 -16.95
CA SER A 124 -7.77 -16.29 -16.00
C SER A 124 -6.43 -16.58 -16.67
N VAL A 125 -5.34 -16.19 -16.02
CA VAL A 125 -3.97 -16.44 -16.47
C VAL A 125 -3.24 -17.26 -15.40
N LYS A 126 -2.63 -18.37 -15.82
CA LYS A 126 -1.74 -19.17 -14.95
C LYS A 126 -0.35 -18.53 -14.96
N LEU A 127 -0.01 -17.84 -13.88
CA LEU A 127 1.31 -17.27 -13.68
C LEU A 127 2.22 -18.31 -13.06
N LYS A 128 3.44 -18.42 -13.60
CA LYS A 128 4.52 -19.19 -12.99
C LYS A 128 5.26 -18.30 -12.00
N LYS A 129 5.82 -18.90 -10.95
CA LYS A 129 6.77 -18.24 -10.07
C LYS A 129 7.90 -17.61 -10.89
N GLY A 130 8.16 -16.33 -10.64
CA GLY A 130 9.11 -15.51 -11.38
C GLY A 130 8.46 -14.59 -12.41
N TRP A 131 9.23 -14.24 -13.45
CA TRP A 131 8.78 -13.33 -14.51
C TRP A 131 7.87 -14.04 -15.52
N ASN A 132 6.73 -13.41 -15.82
CA ASN A 132 5.78 -13.83 -16.84
C ASN A 132 5.69 -12.75 -17.93
N SER A 133 5.95 -13.11 -19.18
CA SER A 133 5.90 -12.19 -20.33
C SER A 133 4.46 -12.00 -20.81
N PHE A 134 4.04 -10.77 -21.03
CA PHE A 134 2.75 -10.40 -21.59
C PHE A 134 2.93 -9.67 -22.91
N VAL A 135 2.28 -10.19 -23.96
CA VAL A 135 2.20 -9.52 -25.27
C VAL A 135 0.73 -9.36 -25.63
N LEU A 136 0.31 -8.13 -25.93
CA LEU A 136 -1.04 -7.82 -26.38
C LEU A 136 -0.97 -7.38 -27.84
N ARG A 137 -1.79 -7.98 -28.69
CA ARG A 137 -1.95 -7.61 -30.09
C ARG A 137 -3.33 -7.00 -30.27
N PHE A 138 -3.39 -5.70 -30.54
CA PHE A 138 -4.61 -4.98 -30.89
C PHE A 138 -4.74 -4.86 -32.40
N ILE A 139 -5.94 -5.04 -32.94
CA ILE A 139 -6.22 -4.96 -34.37
C ILE A 139 -7.10 -3.74 -34.63
N ARG A 140 -6.67 -2.88 -35.56
CA ARG A 140 -7.39 -1.66 -35.92
C ARG A 140 -8.65 -2.00 -36.70
N THR A 141 -9.79 -1.53 -36.21
CA THR A 141 -11.06 -1.58 -36.94
C THR A 141 -11.66 -0.19 -37.08
N ASN A 142 -12.76 -0.07 -37.84
CA ASN A 142 -13.50 1.19 -37.97
C ASN A 142 -14.09 1.68 -36.64
N THR A 143 -14.34 0.78 -35.68
CA THR A 143 -14.96 1.13 -34.40
C THR A 143 -13.95 1.43 -33.29
N GLY A 144 -12.69 1.03 -33.44
CA GLY A 144 -11.65 1.32 -32.46
C GLY A 144 -10.37 0.52 -32.62
N CYS A 145 -9.42 0.75 -31.71
CA CYS A 145 -8.20 -0.03 -31.52
C CYS A 145 -7.70 0.23 -30.09
N GLY A 146 -7.56 -0.81 -29.27
CA GLY A 146 -7.11 -0.65 -27.88
C GLY A 146 -7.97 -1.34 -26.83
N GLY A 147 -7.78 -0.94 -25.57
CA GLY A 147 -8.55 -1.41 -24.43
C GLY A 147 -8.04 -0.91 -23.09
N VAL A 148 -8.71 -1.31 -22.00
CA VAL A 148 -8.33 -1.00 -20.62
C VAL A 148 -8.16 -2.31 -19.86
N LEU A 149 -6.95 -2.65 -19.44
CA LEU A 149 -6.60 -3.91 -18.77
C LEU A 149 -6.26 -3.69 -17.30
N GLY A 150 -6.80 -4.52 -16.41
CA GLY A 150 -6.39 -4.59 -15.01
C GLY A 150 -6.56 -6.00 -14.42
N ALA A 151 -5.94 -6.27 -13.29
CA ALA A 151 -6.33 -7.41 -12.45
C ALA A 151 -7.67 -7.10 -11.75
N VAL A 152 -8.42 -8.13 -11.35
CA VAL A 152 -9.57 -7.92 -10.45
C VAL A 152 -9.10 -7.21 -9.18
N SER A 153 -9.79 -6.15 -8.78
CA SER A 153 -9.39 -5.26 -7.67
C SER A 153 -8.00 -4.63 -7.87
N SER A 154 -7.69 -4.20 -9.11
CA SER A 154 -6.44 -3.48 -9.47
C SER A 154 -6.10 -2.34 -8.52
N ARG A 155 -7.12 -1.62 -8.03
CA ARG A 155 -6.93 -0.56 -7.03
C ARG A 155 -6.34 -1.07 -5.72
N ASN A 156 -6.72 -2.27 -5.25
CA ASN A 156 -6.23 -2.84 -3.99
C ASN A 156 -4.87 -3.51 -4.16
N ARG A 157 -4.61 -4.09 -5.33
CA ARG A 157 -3.32 -4.71 -5.68
C ARG A 157 -2.86 -4.25 -7.06
N PRO A 158 -2.29 -3.03 -7.16
CA PRO A 158 -1.79 -2.51 -8.43
C PRO A 158 -0.73 -3.43 -9.04
N GLN A 159 -0.89 -3.74 -10.32
CA GLN A 159 0.04 -4.64 -11.00
C GLN A 159 1.29 -3.91 -11.46
N SER A 160 2.42 -4.54 -11.16
CA SER A 160 3.75 -3.95 -11.25
C SER A 160 4.47 -4.39 -12.53
N PHE A 161 3.96 -3.94 -13.68
CA PHE A 161 4.52 -4.27 -14.99
C PHE A 161 5.88 -3.57 -15.26
N ILE A 162 6.86 -4.34 -15.74
CA ILE A 162 8.22 -3.90 -16.06
C ILE A 162 8.53 -4.20 -17.52
N ILE A 163 9.28 -3.31 -18.16
CA ILE A 163 9.76 -3.47 -19.53
C ILE A 163 10.74 -4.67 -19.61
N PRO A 164 10.49 -5.63 -20.51
CA PRO A 164 11.21 -6.89 -20.60
C PRO A 164 12.42 -6.88 -21.55
N SER A 165 12.58 -5.83 -22.36
CA SER A 165 13.69 -5.72 -23.30
C SER A 165 15.03 -5.52 -22.58
N ALA A 166 16.09 -6.15 -23.07
CA ALA A 166 17.43 -6.01 -22.51
C ALA A 166 17.95 -4.57 -22.52
N ASP A 167 17.58 -3.78 -23.54
CA ASP A 167 17.97 -2.37 -23.68
C ASP A 167 17.39 -1.45 -22.60
N ARG A 168 16.34 -1.89 -21.91
CA ARG A 168 15.56 -1.08 -20.95
C ARG A 168 15.14 -1.88 -19.73
N GLU A 169 15.91 -2.92 -19.41
CA GLU A 169 15.54 -3.83 -18.34
C GLU A 169 15.41 -3.09 -17.01
N GLY A 170 14.29 -3.33 -16.32
CA GLY A 170 14.00 -2.71 -15.03
C GLY A 170 13.27 -1.38 -15.14
N GLN A 171 12.96 -0.86 -16.34
CA GLN A 171 12.10 0.31 -16.50
C GLN A 171 10.61 -0.07 -16.26
N ARG A 172 9.81 0.80 -15.63
CA ARG A 172 8.37 0.55 -15.41
C ARG A 172 7.54 0.89 -16.65
N GLY A 173 6.48 0.12 -16.87
CA GLY A 173 5.47 0.38 -17.90
C GLY A 173 5.48 -0.64 -19.04
N TRP A 174 4.89 -0.25 -20.17
CA TRP A 174 4.72 -1.09 -21.36
C TRP A 174 5.41 -0.46 -22.56
N LEU A 175 6.03 -1.31 -23.38
CA LEU A 175 6.43 -0.94 -24.74
C LEU A 175 5.25 -1.12 -25.70
N TYR A 176 5.21 -0.35 -26.78
CA TYR A 176 4.25 -0.55 -27.87
C TYR A 176 4.82 -0.22 -29.26
N THR A 177 4.22 -0.74 -30.33
CA THR A 177 4.67 -0.50 -31.71
C THR A 177 3.87 0.62 -32.40
N LEU A 178 4.36 1.09 -33.54
CA LEU A 178 3.49 1.70 -34.55
C LEU A 178 2.52 0.65 -35.13
N PRO A 179 1.44 1.06 -35.82
CA PRO A 179 0.57 0.13 -36.54
C PRO A 179 1.36 -0.61 -37.63
N LEU A 180 1.38 -1.94 -37.54
CA LEU A 180 2.04 -2.84 -38.47
C LEU A 180 1.01 -3.43 -39.44
N LYS A 181 1.30 -3.35 -40.75
CA LYS A 181 0.41 -3.89 -41.78
C LYS A 181 0.22 -5.40 -41.62
N GLU A 182 1.34 -6.12 -41.45
CA GLU A 182 1.34 -7.54 -41.17
C GLU A 182 1.60 -7.79 -39.67
N PRO A 183 1.11 -8.91 -39.11
CA PRO A 183 1.43 -9.31 -37.74
C PRO A 183 2.91 -9.62 -37.58
N LEU A 184 3.45 -9.48 -36.37
CA LEU A 184 4.79 -9.97 -36.05
C LEU A 184 4.87 -11.50 -36.29
N GLU A 185 5.90 -11.94 -37.01
CA GLU A 185 6.16 -13.36 -37.26
C GLU A 185 6.52 -14.10 -35.96
N ILE A 186 7.29 -13.46 -35.09
CA ILE A 186 7.74 -13.97 -33.80
C ILE A 186 7.33 -12.98 -32.72
N LEU A 187 6.68 -13.47 -31.66
CA LEU A 187 6.34 -12.64 -30.50
C LEU A 187 7.61 -12.31 -29.71
N PRO A 188 7.75 -11.09 -29.16
CA PRO A 188 8.93 -10.74 -28.40
C PRO A 188 9.00 -11.50 -27.07
N GLU A 189 10.20 -11.96 -26.71
CA GLU A 189 10.51 -12.70 -25.50
C GLU A 189 11.42 -11.89 -24.56
N PRO A 190 11.26 -11.99 -23.23
CA PRO A 190 12.10 -11.25 -22.29
C PRO A 190 13.59 -11.48 -22.53
N GLY A 191 14.37 -10.39 -22.49
CA GLY A 191 15.79 -10.41 -22.80
C GLY A 191 16.14 -10.10 -24.25
N MET A 192 15.17 -10.08 -25.18
CA MET A 192 15.41 -9.58 -26.54
C MET A 192 15.71 -8.07 -26.53
N THR A 193 16.68 -7.68 -27.33
CA THR A 193 16.93 -6.28 -27.70
C THR A 193 15.86 -5.79 -28.68
N GLU A 194 15.67 -4.48 -28.77
CA GLU A 194 14.72 -3.93 -29.75
C GLU A 194 15.12 -4.28 -31.20
N GLU A 195 16.43 -4.35 -31.47
CA GLU A 195 16.97 -4.75 -32.78
C GLU A 195 16.56 -6.19 -33.16
N GLU A 196 16.69 -7.15 -32.23
CA GLU A 196 16.31 -8.55 -32.45
C GLU A 196 14.80 -8.73 -32.71
N THR A 197 13.95 -7.82 -32.22
CA THR A 197 12.52 -7.87 -32.50
C THR A 197 12.14 -7.38 -33.90
N GLY A 198 13.06 -6.71 -34.60
CA GLY A 198 12.84 -6.19 -35.95
C GLY A 198 11.86 -5.01 -36.04
N VAL A 199 11.45 -4.42 -34.90
CA VAL A 199 10.54 -3.26 -34.85
C VAL A 199 11.02 -2.22 -33.85
N THR A 200 10.65 -0.96 -34.10
CA THR A 200 10.89 0.13 -33.15
C THR A 200 9.84 0.11 -32.04
N TRP A 201 10.29 0.14 -30.79
CA TRP A 201 9.41 0.18 -29.63
C TRP A 201 9.30 1.59 -29.03
N TYR A 202 8.06 1.95 -28.71
CA TYR A 202 7.68 3.21 -28.12
C TYR A 202 7.30 3.04 -26.64
N PRO A 203 7.47 4.09 -25.82
CA PRO A 203 8.09 5.38 -26.14
C PRO A 203 9.57 5.25 -26.55
N LEU A 204 10.18 6.26 -27.17
CA LEU A 204 11.60 6.17 -27.58
C LEU A 204 12.54 6.16 -26.35
N LYS A 205 13.62 5.36 -26.37
CA LYS A 205 14.62 5.34 -25.28
C LYS A 205 15.50 6.59 -25.23
N ASN A 206 15.86 7.10 -26.41
CA ASN A 206 16.82 8.18 -26.58
C ASN A 206 16.16 9.42 -27.17
N TRP A 207 16.74 10.57 -26.87
CA TRP A 207 16.38 11.85 -27.49
C TRP A 207 16.57 11.80 -29.00
N LEU A 208 15.83 12.63 -29.73
CA LEU A 208 16.09 12.80 -31.16
C LEU A 208 17.44 13.53 -31.34
N PRO A 209 18.16 13.31 -32.46
CA PRO A 209 19.48 13.93 -32.69
C PRO A 209 19.48 15.47 -32.54
N GLU A 210 18.38 16.13 -32.93
CA GLU A 210 18.21 17.58 -32.76
C GLU A 210 18.13 18.00 -31.29
N GLU A 211 17.48 17.19 -30.45
CA GLU A 211 17.35 17.43 -29.01
C GLU A 211 18.65 17.12 -28.26
N GLU A 212 19.39 16.10 -28.68
CA GLU A 212 20.71 15.76 -28.13
C GLU A 212 21.74 16.89 -28.33
N SER A 213 21.58 17.67 -29.40
CA SER A 213 22.42 18.83 -29.67
C SER A 213 22.21 20.00 -28.70
N MET A 214 21.09 20.01 -27.96
CA MET A 214 20.77 21.04 -26.97
C MET A 214 21.45 20.73 -25.63
N GLY A 215 21.72 21.75 -24.80
CA GLY A 215 22.09 21.54 -23.41
C GLY A 215 21.05 20.70 -22.65
N GLN A 216 21.52 19.86 -21.72
CA GLN A 216 20.67 18.88 -21.02
C GLN A 216 19.45 19.51 -20.33
N MET A 217 19.62 20.70 -19.75
CA MET A 217 18.52 21.39 -19.08
C MET A 217 17.54 21.98 -20.10
N LYS A 218 18.01 22.41 -21.28
CA LYS A 218 17.16 22.90 -22.36
C LYS A 218 16.29 21.82 -22.95
N ARG A 219 16.83 20.64 -23.27
CA ARG A 219 16.00 19.53 -23.78
C ARG A 219 15.00 19.02 -22.74
N MET A 220 15.35 19.04 -21.46
CA MET A 220 14.42 18.63 -20.40
C MET A 220 13.35 19.68 -20.07
N TYR A 221 13.70 20.96 -20.01
CA TYR A 221 12.87 22.01 -19.39
C TYR A 221 12.54 23.20 -20.32
N SER A 222 13.01 23.15 -21.57
CA SER A 222 13.03 24.28 -22.51
C SER A 222 13.89 25.45 -22.01
N LEU A 223 13.97 26.54 -22.78
CA LEU A 223 14.65 27.76 -22.33
C LEU A 223 13.73 28.56 -21.40
N ARG A 224 14.16 28.84 -20.16
CA ARG A 224 13.38 29.59 -19.16
C ARG A 224 14.24 30.62 -18.41
N LYS A 225 14.32 31.83 -18.96
CA LYS A 225 15.06 32.94 -18.32
C LYS A 225 14.54 33.20 -16.90
N GLY A 226 15.46 33.53 -15.98
CA GLY A 226 15.14 33.73 -14.57
C GLY A 226 14.85 32.44 -13.80
N CYS A 227 15.11 31.27 -14.39
CA CYS A 227 14.99 29.98 -13.72
C CYS A 227 16.34 29.27 -13.60
N TYR A 228 16.40 28.28 -12.72
CA TYR A 228 17.51 27.32 -12.61
C TYR A 228 16.98 25.89 -12.47
N ALA A 229 17.85 24.91 -12.67
CA ALA A 229 17.58 23.50 -12.41
C ALA A 229 18.70 22.94 -11.53
N ILE A 230 18.41 21.83 -10.85
CA ILE A 230 19.38 21.11 -10.03
C ILE A 230 19.65 19.74 -10.63
N ALA A 231 20.87 19.25 -10.45
CA ALA A 231 21.28 17.90 -10.78
C ALA A 231 21.96 17.26 -9.56
N TRP A 232 21.66 16.00 -9.28
CA TRP A 232 22.21 15.27 -8.15
C TRP A 232 22.88 13.98 -8.63
N THR A 233 24.09 13.74 -8.11
CA THR A 233 24.82 12.48 -8.24
C THR A 233 25.61 12.17 -6.96
N ARG A 234 26.27 11.02 -6.93
CA ARG A 234 27.21 10.63 -5.88
C ARG A 234 28.54 10.20 -6.47
N ILE A 235 29.59 10.26 -5.66
CA ILE A 235 30.85 9.58 -5.92
C ILE A 235 31.23 8.75 -4.70
N PHE A 236 32.00 7.68 -4.91
CA PHE A 236 32.68 6.96 -3.84
C PHE A 236 34.17 7.29 -3.89
N ALA A 237 34.66 7.97 -2.87
CA ALA A 237 36.05 8.31 -2.70
C ALA A 237 36.79 7.17 -1.97
N GLU A 238 37.54 6.37 -2.72
CA GLU A 238 38.35 5.28 -2.15
C GLU A 238 39.55 5.77 -1.32
N LYS A 239 39.94 7.03 -1.46
CA LYS A 239 41.06 7.67 -0.77
C LYS A 239 40.67 9.07 -0.33
N SER A 240 41.13 9.50 0.84
CA SER A 240 41.02 10.91 1.22
C SER A 240 42.08 11.73 0.49
N GLY A 241 41.72 12.88 -0.07
CA GLY A 241 42.67 13.77 -0.73
C GLY A 241 42.04 14.79 -1.66
N GLU A 242 42.86 15.37 -2.53
CA GLU A 242 42.45 16.37 -3.50
C GLU A 242 41.90 15.71 -4.78
N TYR A 243 40.65 16.00 -5.09
CA TYR A 243 39.95 15.59 -6.31
C TYR A 243 39.85 16.79 -7.25
N THR A 244 39.96 16.54 -8.55
CA THR A 244 39.82 17.58 -9.59
C THR A 244 38.53 17.34 -10.36
N VAL A 245 37.67 18.35 -10.44
CA VAL A 245 36.44 18.32 -11.24
C VAL A 245 36.63 19.23 -12.45
N LYS A 246 36.39 18.70 -13.65
CA LYS A 246 36.53 19.41 -14.92
C LYS A 246 35.26 19.29 -15.73
N GLY A 247 34.98 20.26 -16.58
CA GLY A 247 33.77 20.22 -17.39
C GLY A 247 33.53 21.44 -18.25
N ILE A 248 32.33 21.49 -18.81
CA ILE A 248 31.82 22.63 -19.58
C ILE A 248 30.41 22.95 -19.13
N ASN A 249 30.07 24.24 -19.02
CA ASN A 249 28.72 24.70 -18.66
C ASN A 249 28.22 25.77 -19.64
N THR A 250 26.90 25.86 -19.74
CA THR A 250 26.19 27.03 -20.29
C THR A 250 25.23 27.59 -19.24
N GLY A 251 25.22 28.91 -19.09
CA GLY A 251 24.57 29.59 -17.96
C GLY A 251 25.35 29.44 -16.66
N ASN A 252 24.94 30.15 -15.60
CA ASN A 252 25.67 30.13 -14.33
C ASN A 252 25.64 28.73 -13.70
N ILE A 253 26.71 28.35 -13.01
CA ILE A 253 26.84 27.02 -12.41
C ILE A 253 27.41 27.11 -11.00
N ARG A 254 26.90 26.26 -10.10
CA ARG A 254 27.43 26.08 -8.75
C ARG A 254 27.49 24.61 -8.40
N PHE A 255 28.61 24.18 -7.83
CA PHE A 255 28.79 22.84 -7.27
C PHE A 255 28.75 22.88 -5.75
N ILE A 256 28.05 21.92 -5.17
CA ILE A 256 27.91 21.71 -3.73
C ILE A 256 28.23 20.24 -3.45
N ILE A 257 29.14 19.98 -2.52
CA ILE A 257 29.51 18.63 -2.07
C ILE A 257 29.19 18.51 -0.58
N ASP A 258 28.33 17.55 -0.22
CA ASP A 258 27.79 17.36 1.14
C ASP A 258 27.41 18.69 1.81
N ASP A 259 26.47 19.41 1.17
CA ASP A 259 25.93 20.70 1.63
C ASP A 259 26.92 21.88 1.64
N ARG A 260 28.17 21.68 1.22
CA ARG A 260 29.20 22.73 1.16
C ARG A 260 29.38 23.22 -0.27
N PRO A 261 29.16 24.51 -0.57
CA PRO A 261 29.52 25.09 -1.86
C PRO A 261 31.04 25.00 -2.09
N VAL A 262 31.47 24.44 -3.22
CA VAL A 262 32.88 24.24 -3.55
C VAL A 262 33.33 24.98 -4.81
N PHE A 263 32.39 25.34 -5.68
CA PHE A 263 32.66 26.08 -6.91
C PHE A 263 31.43 26.88 -7.36
N ASP A 264 31.67 28.06 -7.94
CA ASP A 264 30.66 28.92 -8.56
C ASP A 264 31.28 29.62 -9.78
N SER A 265 30.51 29.74 -10.86
CA SER A 265 30.89 30.50 -12.05
C SER A 265 29.65 31.17 -12.66
N ASP A 266 29.80 32.45 -12.97
CA ASP A 266 28.82 33.27 -13.69
C ASP A 266 29.06 33.30 -15.21
N LYS A 267 30.02 32.49 -15.70
CA LYS A 267 30.40 32.41 -17.11
C LYS A 267 30.11 31.04 -17.68
N SER A 268 29.70 31.04 -18.95
CA SER A 268 29.66 29.83 -19.77
C SER A 268 31.05 29.51 -20.31
N GLY A 269 31.40 28.24 -20.41
CA GLY A 269 32.71 27.79 -20.90
C GLY A 269 33.24 26.58 -20.14
N GLU A 270 34.53 26.31 -20.32
CA GLU A 270 35.24 25.28 -19.58
C GLU A 270 35.50 25.72 -18.13
N TYR A 271 35.44 24.76 -17.21
CA TYR A 271 35.82 24.98 -15.82
C TYR A 271 36.66 23.82 -15.29
N GLU A 272 37.52 24.14 -14.33
CA GLU A 272 38.32 23.19 -13.57
C GLU A 272 38.48 23.71 -12.14
N PHE A 273 38.22 22.87 -11.15
CA PHE A 273 38.48 23.20 -9.76
C PHE A 273 38.91 21.96 -8.96
N LYS A 274 39.56 22.21 -7.83
CA LYS A 274 40.07 21.19 -6.92
C LYS A 274 39.32 21.25 -5.60
N VAL A 275 39.06 20.08 -5.01
CA VAL A 275 38.32 19.96 -3.75
C VAL A 275 38.88 18.81 -2.92
N ASN A 276 39.01 19.01 -1.61
CA ASN A 276 39.40 17.94 -0.70
C ASN A 276 38.17 17.11 -0.31
N ILE A 277 38.23 15.81 -0.56
CA ILE A 277 37.15 14.85 -0.26
C ILE A 277 37.70 13.78 0.68
N SER A 278 36.94 13.41 1.70
CA SER A 278 37.30 12.33 2.63
C SER A 278 37.02 10.97 2.03
N TYR A 279 37.47 9.90 2.68
CA TYR A 279 37.08 8.55 2.31
C TYR A 279 35.57 8.36 2.54
N GLY A 280 34.87 7.75 1.57
CA GLY A 280 33.46 7.41 1.71
C GLY A 280 32.60 7.87 0.53
N CYS A 281 31.30 7.93 0.75
CA CYS A 281 30.35 8.29 -0.29
C CYS A 281 29.86 9.73 -0.12
N HIS A 282 29.96 10.53 -1.17
CA HIS A 282 29.74 11.96 -1.15
C HIS A 282 28.64 12.37 -2.13
N ASN A 283 27.72 13.22 -1.71
CA ASN A 283 26.70 13.80 -2.59
C ASN A 283 27.26 14.99 -3.35
N ILE A 284 26.94 15.09 -4.64
CA ILE A 284 27.27 16.22 -5.48
C ILE A 284 25.96 16.80 -6.02
N LEU A 285 25.68 18.04 -5.66
CA LEU A 285 24.55 18.82 -6.18
C LEU A 285 25.09 19.93 -7.09
N VAL A 286 24.55 20.02 -8.30
CA VAL A 286 24.87 21.08 -9.26
C VAL A 286 23.64 21.94 -9.47
N ILE A 287 23.78 23.24 -9.26
CA ILE A 287 22.76 24.24 -9.59
C ILE A 287 23.18 24.90 -10.90
N ASN A 288 22.34 24.82 -11.93
CA ASN A 288 22.60 25.46 -13.22
C ASN A 288 21.47 26.42 -13.60
N GLN A 289 21.81 27.69 -13.75
CA GLN A 289 20.88 28.75 -14.11
C GLN A 289 20.72 28.85 -15.63
N CYS A 290 19.52 29.17 -16.08
CA CYS A 290 19.21 29.28 -17.51
C CYS A 290 19.96 30.45 -18.15
N GLY A 291 20.75 30.18 -19.19
CA GLY A 291 21.41 31.20 -20.00
C GLY A 291 20.48 31.82 -21.05
N ASP A 292 21.05 32.64 -21.93
CA ASP A 292 20.28 33.37 -22.95
C ASP A 292 19.78 32.49 -24.10
N THR A 293 20.54 31.46 -24.47
CA THR A 293 20.27 30.59 -25.64
C THR A 293 20.25 29.11 -25.28
N ASP A 294 20.94 28.73 -24.21
CA ASP A 294 21.05 27.36 -23.72
C ASP A 294 21.37 27.31 -22.22
N TRP A 295 21.36 26.11 -21.67
CA TRP A 295 21.75 25.79 -20.30
C TRP A 295 21.95 24.29 -20.12
N GLY A 296 22.96 23.96 -19.32
CA GLY A 296 23.38 22.61 -19.04
C GLY A 296 24.85 22.56 -18.67
N PHE A 297 25.32 21.37 -18.32
CA PHE A 297 26.73 21.15 -18.01
C PHE A 297 27.16 19.72 -18.32
N LYS A 298 28.46 19.50 -18.42
CA LYS A 298 29.10 18.18 -18.35
C LYS A 298 30.19 18.26 -17.30
N ALA A 299 30.35 17.22 -16.50
CA ALA A 299 31.38 17.16 -15.48
C ALA A 299 32.05 15.79 -15.52
N ASP A 300 33.34 15.76 -15.23
CA ASP A 300 34.16 14.59 -14.94
C ASP A 300 34.91 14.84 -13.62
N CYS A 301 35.08 13.81 -12.81
CA CYS A 301 35.79 13.87 -11.53
C CYS A 301 37.03 12.98 -11.59
N PHE A 302 38.16 13.48 -11.07
CA PHE A 302 39.45 12.80 -11.12
C PHE A 302 40.13 12.75 -9.75
N TYR A 303 40.84 11.67 -9.47
CA TYR A 303 41.82 11.58 -8.37
C TYR A 303 43.20 11.29 -8.98
N GLY A 304 44.09 12.29 -8.98
CA GLY A 304 45.28 12.25 -9.84
C GLY A 304 44.87 12.18 -11.31
N ASP A 305 45.27 11.11 -12.01
CA ASP A 305 44.92 10.86 -13.42
C ASP A 305 43.75 9.87 -13.59
N GLU A 306 43.21 9.33 -12.49
CA GLU A 306 42.14 8.33 -12.51
C GLU A 306 40.75 8.98 -12.55
N ILE A 307 39.88 8.56 -13.48
CA ILE A 307 38.48 9.00 -13.53
C ILE A 307 37.68 8.30 -12.43
N ILE A 308 36.99 9.10 -11.63
CA ILE A 308 36.10 8.64 -10.57
C ILE A 308 34.67 8.60 -11.10
N PRO A 309 34.05 7.41 -11.20
CA PRO A 309 32.73 7.29 -11.78
C PRO A 309 31.67 7.94 -10.89
N PHE A 310 30.77 8.69 -11.52
CA PHE A 310 29.54 9.13 -10.89
C PHE A 310 28.58 7.95 -10.69
N ILE A 311 27.79 8.02 -9.61
CA ILE A 311 26.87 6.99 -9.16
C ILE A 311 25.47 7.61 -9.10
N ASN A 312 24.49 6.91 -9.69
CA ASN A 312 23.10 7.31 -9.57
C ASN A 312 22.70 7.33 -8.08
N PRO A 313 22.27 8.47 -7.52
CA PRO A 313 22.13 8.64 -6.08
C PRO A 313 21.01 7.79 -5.48
N LEU A 314 20.01 7.44 -6.30
CA LEU A 314 18.81 6.70 -5.91
C LEU A 314 18.84 5.25 -6.42
N ASN A 315 19.92 4.82 -7.07
CA ASN A 315 20.02 3.53 -7.75
C ASN A 315 18.79 3.25 -8.64
N VAL A 316 18.40 4.24 -9.46
CA VAL A 316 17.20 4.16 -10.29
C VAL A 316 17.30 2.97 -11.25
N LYS A 317 16.34 2.04 -11.16
CA LYS A 317 16.23 0.88 -12.04
C LYS A 317 15.71 1.30 -13.43
N GLY A 318 16.15 0.60 -14.48
CA GLY A 318 15.74 0.91 -15.86
C GLY A 318 16.52 2.03 -16.53
N THR A 319 17.68 2.41 -16.00
CA THR A 319 18.55 3.43 -16.58
C THR A 319 20.01 3.19 -16.24
N ASP A 320 20.91 3.70 -17.08
CA ASP A 320 22.34 3.80 -16.85
C ASP A 320 22.79 5.22 -16.44
N GLU A 321 21.86 6.19 -16.43
CA GLU A 321 22.09 7.59 -16.08
C GLU A 321 22.69 7.72 -14.67
N LYS A 322 23.76 8.51 -14.54
CA LYS A 322 24.43 8.75 -13.26
C LYS A 322 23.89 9.96 -12.51
N TRP A 323 23.08 10.77 -13.18
CA TRP A 323 22.52 12.00 -12.66
C TRP A 323 20.99 11.94 -12.64
N VAL A 324 20.39 12.54 -11.61
CA VAL A 324 18.97 12.86 -11.58
C VAL A 324 18.80 14.36 -11.55
N TYR A 325 17.73 14.87 -12.17
CA TYR A 325 17.51 16.29 -12.38
C TYR A 325 16.17 16.72 -11.83
N ALA A 326 16.08 17.93 -11.28
CA ALA A 326 14.81 18.53 -10.88
C ALA A 326 14.76 20.01 -11.26
N GLY A 327 13.55 20.51 -11.52
CA GLY A 327 13.30 21.89 -11.92
C GLY A 327 12.23 21.99 -13.01
N PRO A 328 12.09 23.18 -13.62
CA PRO A 328 12.81 24.42 -13.31
C PRO A 328 12.30 25.08 -12.01
N PHE A 329 13.16 25.83 -11.34
CA PHE A 329 12.88 26.64 -10.14
C PHE A 329 13.01 28.13 -10.48
N SER A 330 12.20 29.00 -9.86
CA SER A 330 12.23 30.45 -10.11
C SER A 330 13.25 31.16 -9.24
N LEU A 331 14.06 32.05 -9.82
CA LEU A 331 14.83 33.00 -9.04
C LEU A 331 13.91 34.09 -8.44
N PRO A 332 14.23 34.63 -7.25
CA PRO A 332 15.43 34.40 -6.45
C PRO A 332 15.31 33.24 -5.42
N VAL A 333 14.24 32.44 -5.46
CA VAL A 333 14.03 31.36 -4.49
C VAL A 333 15.15 30.33 -4.62
N SER A 334 15.91 30.08 -3.56
CA SER A 334 16.95 29.06 -3.52
C SER A 334 16.49 27.81 -2.79
N ILE A 335 16.88 26.64 -3.28
CA ILE A 335 16.70 25.37 -2.57
C ILE A 335 17.84 25.19 -1.58
N GLU A 336 17.49 24.82 -0.35
CA GLU A 336 18.47 24.43 0.67
C GLU A 336 19.05 23.05 0.30
N PRO A 337 20.39 22.89 0.25
CA PRO A 337 21.02 21.66 -0.27
C PRO A 337 20.60 20.38 0.47
N ASP A 338 20.46 20.44 1.78
CA ASP A 338 20.05 19.33 2.64
C ASP A 338 18.63 18.83 2.30
N LYS A 339 17.73 19.76 1.94
CA LYS A 339 16.37 19.47 1.46
C LYS A 339 16.33 19.08 -0.02
N ALA A 340 17.35 19.44 -0.79
CA ALA A 340 17.40 19.15 -2.22
C ALA A 340 17.42 17.66 -2.49
N TYR A 341 18.04 16.85 -1.62
CA TYR A 341 18.23 15.41 -1.82
C TYR A 341 16.98 14.56 -1.53
N SER A 342 15.88 15.16 -1.08
CA SER A 342 14.66 14.39 -0.80
C SER A 342 14.14 13.72 -2.08
N ALA A 343 13.83 12.42 -1.94
CA ALA A 343 13.14 11.63 -2.95
C ALA A 343 11.83 11.02 -2.42
N ASP A 344 11.27 11.64 -1.38
CA ASP A 344 10.00 11.25 -0.76
C ASP A 344 8.88 12.29 -0.89
N ARG A 345 9.20 13.52 -1.29
CA ARG A 345 8.24 14.60 -1.48
C ARG A 345 8.55 15.47 -2.72
N PRO A 346 7.52 16.05 -3.37
CA PRO A 346 7.72 16.96 -4.47
C PRO A 346 8.23 18.34 -4.01
N MET A 347 9.10 18.94 -4.82
CA MET A 347 9.70 20.26 -4.56
C MET A 347 8.88 21.38 -5.21
N ASP A 348 8.91 22.58 -4.65
CA ASP A 348 8.25 23.76 -5.22
C ASP A 348 9.04 24.35 -6.39
N GLY A 349 8.63 24.00 -7.62
CA GLY A 349 9.19 24.52 -8.86
C GLY A 349 8.55 25.82 -9.33
N ALA A 350 8.98 26.29 -10.51
CA ALA A 350 8.49 27.49 -11.16
C ALA A 350 7.01 27.35 -11.60
N GLY A 351 6.10 27.74 -10.72
CA GLY A 351 4.65 27.74 -10.94
C GLY A 351 3.98 26.36 -10.77
N ARG A 352 4.72 25.32 -10.40
CA ARG A 352 4.20 23.98 -10.11
C ARG A 352 5.18 23.16 -9.28
N LYS A 353 4.67 22.16 -8.57
CA LYS A 353 5.50 21.12 -7.95
C LYS A 353 6.28 20.32 -9.01
N VAL A 354 7.53 20.01 -8.72
CA VAL A 354 8.45 19.23 -9.57
C VAL A 354 9.06 18.09 -8.78
N PHE A 355 9.53 17.07 -9.49
CA PHE A 355 10.21 15.92 -8.89
C PHE A 355 11.34 15.45 -9.80
N TRP A 356 12.13 14.50 -9.31
CA TRP A 356 13.28 13.97 -10.01
C TRP A 356 12.91 13.35 -11.36
N ARG A 357 13.74 13.65 -12.37
CA ARG A 357 13.67 13.08 -13.71
C ARG A 357 15.04 12.68 -14.20
N LEU A 358 15.05 11.92 -15.28
CA LEU A 358 16.25 11.53 -15.99
C LEU A 358 16.41 12.38 -17.24
N ASP A 359 17.63 12.45 -17.75
CA ASP A 359 17.93 13.08 -19.03
C ASP A 359 17.62 12.14 -20.20
N ARG A 360 16.35 11.72 -20.25
CA ARG A 360 15.78 10.89 -21.30
C ARG A 360 14.39 11.42 -21.68
N PRO A 361 13.88 11.11 -22.89
CA PRO A 361 12.59 11.62 -23.36
C PRO A 361 11.45 11.26 -22.42
N HIS A 362 10.86 12.29 -21.81
CA HIS A 362 9.71 12.16 -20.91
C HIS A 362 9.89 11.14 -19.76
N THR A 363 11.13 10.88 -19.34
CA THR A 363 11.43 9.88 -18.31
C THR A 363 11.61 10.51 -16.94
N PHE A 364 10.79 10.08 -15.98
CA PHE A 364 10.76 10.54 -14.61
C PHE A 364 11.19 9.43 -13.65
N VAL A 365 11.68 9.82 -12.47
CA VAL A 365 11.98 8.88 -11.39
C VAL A 365 10.72 8.72 -10.53
N ARG A 366 10.27 7.48 -10.30
CA ARG A 366 9.12 7.19 -9.44
C ARG A 366 9.50 6.16 -8.36
N PRO A 367 9.30 6.45 -7.05
CA PRO A 367 9.39 5.45 -5.97
C PRO A 367 8.30 4.39 -6.05
N TYR A 368 8.64 3.14 -5.69
CA TYR A 368 7.72 2.02 -5.53
C TYR A 368 8.08 1.21 -4.28
N ASN A 369 7.06 0.69 -3.61
CA ASN A 369 7.25 -0.24 -2.51
C ASN A 369 7.21 -1.69 -3.01
N ASP A 370 8.39 -2.26 -3.26
CA ASP A 370 8.54 -3.65 -3.69
C ASP A 370 8.56 -4.65 -2.51
N ASN A 371 8.42 -4.19 -1.26
CA ASN A 371 8.29 -5.09 -0.13
C ASN A 371 7.00 -5.93 -0.26
N ARG A 372 7.00 -7.13 0.34
CA ARG A 372 5.79 -7.96 0.40
C ARG A 372 4.69 -7.32 1.24
N LEU A 373 5.01 -6.91 2.48
CA LEU A 373 4.07 -6.29 3.41
C LEU A 373 4.61 -5.00 4.07
N PHE A 374 5.92 -4.91 4.35
CA PHE A 374 6.50 -3.75 5.02
C PHE A 374 6.28 -2.45 4.24
N GLY A 375 5.92 -1.35 4.92
CA GLY A 375 5.63 -0.05 4.32
C GLY A 375 4.38 0.02 3.43
N HIS A 376 3.52 -1.01 3.42
CA HIS A 376 2.23 -0.97 2.73
C HIS A 376 1.12 -0.44 3.65
N TRP A 377 0.16 0.25 3.04
CA TRP A 377 -1.00 0.82 3.72
C TRP A 377 -2.26 0.02 3.36
N ASN A 378 -2.83 -0.70 4.31
CA ASN A 378 -4.13 -1.38 4.20
C ASN A 378 -4.65 -1.79 5.59
N TYR A 379 -5.95 -2.08 5.72
CA TYR A 379 -6.52 -2.39 7.03
C TYR A 379 -5.96 -3.64 7.73
N PRO A 380 -5.63 -4.77 7.05
CA PRO A 380 -5.12 -5.94 7.75
C PRO A 380 -3.73 -5.67 8.36
N LEU A 381 -2.91 -4.86 7.68
CA LEU A 381 -1.63 -4.42 8.25
C LEU A 381 -1.83 -3.46 9.44
N GLY A 382 -2.85 -2.59 9.39
CA GLY A 382 -3.22 -1.73 10.51
C GLY A 382 -3.39 -2.50 11.82
N VAL A 383 -4.20 -3.56 11.80
CA VAL A 383 -4.42 -4.40 13.00
C VAL A 383 -3.22 -5.29 13.32
N THR A 384 -2.52 -5.81 12.30
CA THR A 384 -1.34 -6.65 12.50
C THR A 384 -0.27 -5.91 13.29
N LEU A 385 0.09 -4.73 12.81
CA LEU A 385 1.12 -3.89 13.41
C LEU A 385 0.66 -3.31 14.75
N TYR A 386 -0.64 -3.05 14.93
CA TYR A 386 -1.17 -2.65 16.24
C TYR A 386 -0.91 -3.72 17.31
N GLY A 387 -1.07 -5.00 16.95
CA GLY A 387 -0.69 -6.09 17.84
C GLY A 387 0.81 -6.21 18.09
N ILE A 388 1.64 -5.93 17.09
CA ILE A 388 3.11 -5.99 17.23
C ILE A 388 3.63 -4.88 18.15
N ILE A 389 3.17 -3.64 17.98
CA ILE A 389 3.61 -2.53 18.83
C ILE A 389 3.14 -2.70 20.27
N GLU A 390 1.89 -3.13 20.50
CA GLU A 390 1.39 -3.42 21.85
C GLU A 390 2.11 -4.60 22.50
N ALA A 391 2.43 -5.65 21.73
CA ALA A 391 3.25 -6.75 22.22
C ALA A 391 4.65 -6.28 22.62
N GLY A 392 5.31 -5.47 21.77
CA GLY A 392 6.60 -4.86 22.06
C GLY A 392 6.60 -4.03 23.34
N ARG A 393 5.59 -3.16 23.51
CA ARG A 393 5.39 -2.36 24.72
C ARG A 393 5.17 -3.25 25.95
N PHE A 394 4.33 -4.28 25.87
CA PHE A 394 4.05 -5.19 27.00
C PHE A 394 5.26 -6.02 27.44
N ILE A 395 6.04 -6.53 26.47
CA ILE A 395 7.21 -7.36 26.78
C ILE A 395 8.51 -6.56 26.96
N ASN A 396 8.45 -5.23 26.79
CA ASN A 396 9.60 -4.31 26.78
C ASN A 396 10.66 -4.66 25.71
N ASP A 397 10.22 -4.96 24.49
CA ASP A 397 11.10 -5.23 23.34
C ASP A 397 11.02 -4.08 22.34
N SER A 398 12.02 -3.18 22.38
CA SER A 398 12.07 -2.00 21.52
C SER A 398 12.21 -2.35 20.05
N ALA A 399 12.76 -3.51 19.68
CA ALA A 399 12.91 -3.87 18.28
C ALA A 399 11.55 -4.09 17.57
N LEU A 400 10.53 -4.56 18.30
CA LEU A 400 9.17 -4.71 17.79
C LEU A 400 8.49 -3.35 17.60
N VAL A 401 8.72 -2.43 18.55
CA VAL A 401 8.22 -1.05 18.49
C VAL A 401 8.88 -0.32 17.31
N ASP A 402 10.21 -0.37 17.21
CA ASP A 402 10.98 0.27 16.14
C ASP A 402 10.60 -0.25 14.75
N TYR A 403 10.35 -1.57 14.61
CA TYR A 403 9.87 -2.14 13.35
C TYR A 403 8.54 -1.52 12.92
N THR A 404 7.60 -1.39 13.87
CA THR A 404 6.28 -0.83 13.60
C THR A 404 6.37 0.66 13.28
N ALA A 405 7.15 1.42 14.06
CA ALA A 405 7.38 2.85 13.84
C ALA A 405 7.97 3.10 12.44
N LYS A 406 9.01 2.36 12.04
CA LYS A 406 9.61 2.47 10.70
C LYS A 406 8.66 2.10 9.57
N HIS A 407 7.76 1.13 9.79
CA HIS A 407 6.71 0.82 8.82
C HIS A 407 5.78 2.02 8.63
N VAL A 408 5.30 2.60 9.73
CA VAL A 408 4.40 3.76 9.71
C VAL A 408 5.10 4.97 9.10
N GLU A 409 6.35 5.25 9.47
CA GLU A 409 7.17 6.34 8.93
C GLU A 409 7.34 6.24 7.40
N MET A 410 7.60 5.03 6.89
CA MET A 410 7.66 4.80 5.44
C MET A 410 6.31 5.09 4.76
N CYS A 411 5.19 4.85 5.45
CA CYS A 411 3.87 5.18 4.93
C CYS A 411 3.55 6.69 4.96
N THR A 412 3.94 7.39 6.03
CA THR A 412 3.57 8.79 6.23
C THR A 412 4.41 9.72 5.38
N ARG A 413 5.73 9.50 5.28
CA ARG A 413 6.66 10.41 4.60
C ARG A 413 6.42 10.55 3.09
N PHE A 414 5.81 9.55 2.45
CA PHE A 414 5.49 9.56 1.00
C PHE A 414 4.06 10.05 0.71
N PHE A 415 3.29 10.49 1.70
CA PHE A 415 1.89 10.89 1.51
C PHE A 415 1.74 12.06 0.52
N GLU A 416 2.51 13.13 0.69
CA GLU A 416 2.46 14.28 -0.23
C GLU A 416 2.88 13.89 -1.64
N TYR A 417 3.91 13.04 -1.78
CA TYR A 417 4.30 12.48 -3.06
C TYR A 417 3.19 11.65 -3.69
N ALA A 418 2.53 10.76 -2.94
CA ALA A 418 1.49 9.89 -3.47
C ALA A 418 0.30 10.68 -4.05
N LEU A 419 -0.11 11.76 -3.37
CA LEU A 419 -1.16 12.66 -3.88
C LEU A 419 -0.72 13.37 -5.16
N TRP A 420 0.49 13.95 -5.16
CA TRP A 420 1.04 14.62 -6.34
C TRP A 420 1.24 13.67 -7.53
N ASP A 421 1.75 12.47 -7.28
CA ASP A 421 2.04 11.46 -8.28
C ASP A 421 0.75 10.93 -8.93
N LYS A 422 -0.31 10.71 -8.14
CA LYS A 422 -1.65 10.41 -8.66
C LYS A 422 -2.12 11.48 -9.64
N GLU A 423 -2.04 12.75 -9.29
CA GLU A 423 -2.47 13.86 -10.15
C GLU A 423 -1.63 13.95 -11.44
N ASN A 424 -0.33 13.68 -11.35
CA ASN A 424 0.59 13.86 -12.47
C ASN A 424 0.64 12.67 -13.43
N TYR A 425 0.37 11.45 -12.94
CA TYR A 425 0.54 10.21 -13.69
C TYR A 425 -0.74 9.37 -13.80
N GLY A 426 -1.81 9.73 -13.08
CA GLY A 426 -3.14 9.11 -13.14
C GLY A 426 -3.38 8.11 -12.00
N ALA A 427 -2.32 7.50 -11.49
CA ALA A 427 -2.32 6.56 -10.39
C ALA A 427 -1.02 6.70 -9.59
N ALA A 428 -1.10 6.70 -8.26
CA ALA A 428 0.07 6.82 -7.38
C ALA A 428 0.90 5.52 -7.40
N SER A 429 2.23 5.61 -7.46
CA SER A 429 3.13 4.47 -7.36
C SER A 429 3.31 3.96 -5.92
N MET A 430 2.95 4.80 -4.94
CA MET A 430 2.97 4.53 -3.51
C MET A 430 1.59 4.77 -2.91
N HIS A 431 1.24 4.03 -1.87
CA HIS A 431 0.03 4.24 -1.04
C HIS A 431 -1.26 4.44 -1.86
N ASN A 432 -1.55 3.50 -2.75
CA ASN A 432 -2.71 3.52 -3.64
C ASN A 432 -4.05 3.67 -2.89
N LEU A 433 -4.24 2.96 -1.78
CA LEU A 433 -5.48 3.07 -0.98
C LEU A 433 -5.58 4.43 -0.29
N LEU A 434 -4.51 4.87 0.39
CA LEU A 434 -4.48 6.18 1.08
C LEU A 434 -4.64 7.35 0.11
N SER A 435 -4.05 7.29 -1.08
CA SER A 435 -4.18 8.37 -2.07
C SER A 435 -5.54 8.37 -2.78
N THR A 436 -6.36 7.33 -2.63
CA THR A 436 -7.66 7.21 -3.32
C THR A 436 -8.82 6.84 -2.41
N ILE A 437 -8.75 7.11 -1.09
CA ILE A 437 -9.75 6.70 -0.09
C ILE A 437 -11.18 6.82 -0.63
N SER A 438 -11.90 5.70 -0.60
CA SER A 438 -13.30 5.59 -0.97
C SER A 438 -14.11 4.73 -0.01
N THR A 439 -13.46 3.93 0.82
CA THR A 439 -14.09 3.10 1.87
C THR A 439 -13.36 3.26 3.21
N LEU A 440 -14.01 2.83 4.28
CA LEU A 440 -13.39 2.78 5.61
C LEU A 440 -12.18 1.82 5.64
N ASP A 441 -12.25 0.70 4.92
CA ASP A 441 -11.15 -0.27 4.77
C ASP A 441 -9.86 0.36 4.20
N ASP A 442 -9.97 1.43 3.43
CA ASP A 442 -8.81 2.11 2.84
C ASP A 442 -8.00 2.91 3.87
N CYS A 443 -8.58 3.25 5.02
CA CYS A 443 -7.99 4.25 5.91
C CYS A 443 -8.12 3.98 7.42
N GLY A 444 -9.22 3.42 7.89
CA GLY A 444 -9.58 3.43 9.31
C GLY A 444 -8.61 2.70 10.23
N SER A 445 -8.46 1.39 10.03
CA SER A 445 -7.56 0.55 10.85
C SER A 445 -6.11 1.06 10.82
N PHE A 446 -5.58 1.38 9.64
CA PHE A 446 -4.19 1.84 9.53
C PHE A 446 -4.03 3.28 10.07
N GLY A 447 -4.99 4.18 9.83
CA GLY A 447 -4.99 5.51 10.43
C GLY A 447 -5.04 5.46 11.96
N SER A 448 -5.81 4.51 12.51
CA SER A 448 -5.84 4.25 13.96
C SER A 448 -4.48 3.80 14.48
N LEU A 449 -3.82 2.84 13.82
CA LEU A 449 -2.45 2.43 14.13
C LEU A 449 -1.48 3.61 14.07
N MET A 450 -1.54 4.41 13.00
CA MET A 450 -0.65 5.54 12.80
C MET A 450 -0.75 6.54 13.96
N LEU A 451 -1.97 6.84 14.41
CA LEU A 451 -2.19 7.68 15.60
C LEU A 451 -1.74 7.02 16.91
N GLU A 452 -1.80 5.69 16.99
CA GLU A 452 -1.32 4.94 18.15
C GLU A 452 0.22 4.91 18.25
N ALA A 453 0.89 4.85 17.10
CA ALA A 453 2.35 4.86 16.98
C ALA A 453 2.94 6.28 16.88
N SER A 454 2.11 7.33 16.96
CA SER A 454 2.54 8.72 16.72
C SER A 454 3.61 9.21 17.70
N GLY A 455 3.64 8.68 18.93
CA GLY A 455 4.66 8.99 19.91
C GLY A 455 6.04 8.41 19.58
N GLU A 456 6.11 7.49 18.63
CA GLU A 456 7.34 6.85 18.15
C GLU A 456 7.81 7.36 16.77
N LEU A 457 7.11 8.34 16.18
CA LEU A 457 7.49 8.93 14.90
C LEU A 457 8.37 10.17 15.08
N ASP A 458 9.35 10.33 14.19
CA ASP A 458 10.26 11.49 14.21
C ASP A 458 9.60 12.77 13.66
N GLU A 459 8.61 12.62 12.77
CA GLU A 459 7.99 13.72 12.01
C GLU A 459 6.47 13.74 12.20
N ASP A 460 5.89 14.95 12.24
CA ASP A 460 4.45 15.19 12.45
C ASP A 460 3.59 15.05 11.17
N ASP A 461 4.11 14.41 10.12
CA ASP A 461 3.38 14.19 8.85
C ASP A 461 2.06 13.42 9.06
N TYR A 462 1.97 12.62 10.14
CA TYR A 462 0.74 11.91 10.51
C TYR A 462 -0.44 12.84 10.80
N VAL A 463 -0.22 14.09 11.22
CA VAL A 463 -1.31 15.04 11.53
C VAL A 463 -2.11 15.37 10.27
N LYS A 464 -1.41 15.72 9.18
CA LYS A 464 -2.05 16.01 7.88
C LYS A 464 -2.82 14.80 7.34
N ILE A 465 -2.27 13.60 7.54
CA ILE A 465 -2.91 12.35 7.11
C ILE A 465 -4.15 12.08 7.97
N ALA A 466 -4.08 12.30 9.28
CA ALA A 466 -5.21 12.15 10.17
C ALA A 466 -6.36 13.11 9.80
N ASP A 467 -6.05 14.37 9.49
CA ASP A 467 -7.04 15.34 9.02
C ASP A 467 -7.66 14.92 7.67
N TYR A 468 -6.85 14.39 6.75
CA TYR A 468 -7.32 13.88 5.47
C TYR A 468 -8.26 12.67 5.62
N ILE A 469 -7.94 11.73 6.53
CA ILE A 469 -8.80 10.58 6.84
C ILE A 469 -10.09 11.05 7.54
N ALA A 470 -9.98 11.97 8.50
CA ALA A 470 -11.12 12.51 9.22
C ALA A 470 -12.09 13.25 8.29
N ASP A 471 -11.59 14.05 7.35
CA ASP A 471 -12.43 14.71 6.34
C ASP A 471 -13.22 13.68 5.51
N PHE A 472 -12.58 12.57 5.12
CA PHE A 472 -13.28 11.48 4.44
C PHE A 472 -14.41 10.90 5.30
N ILE A 473 -14.12 10.46 6.53
CA ILE A 473 -15.10 9.78 7.40
C ILE A 473 -16.24 10.71 7.81
N ILE A 474 -15.94 11.96 8.13
CA ILE A 474 -16.92 12.91 8.68
C ILE A 474 -17.76 13.51 7.57
N ASN A 475 -17.13 13.98 6.49
CA ASN A 475 -17.77 14.85 5.50
C ASN A 475 -18.12 14.17 4.18
N ARG A 476 -17.47 13.04 3.84
CA ARG A 476 -17.60 12.43 2.49
C ARG A 476 -18.19 11.02 2.50
N LEU A 477 -17.96 10.26 3.57
CA LEU A 477 -18.49 8.91 3.70
C LEU A 477 -20.02 8.96 3.72
N HIS A 478 -20.63 8.07 2.93
CA HIS A 478 -22.06 8.00 2.81
C HIS A 478 -22.72 7.54 4.12
N ARG A 479 -23.87 8.15 4.43
CA ARG A 479 -24.66 7.87 5.62
C ARG A 479 -26.12 7.63 5.26
N LEU A 480 -26.77 6.71 5.97
CA LEU A 480 -28.22 6.58 5.97
C LEU A 480 -28.89 7.84 6.54
N PRO A 481 -30.21 8.04 6.35
CA PRO A 481 -30.90 9.22 6.86
C PRO A 481 -30.80 9.44 8.38
N ASP A 482 -30.56 8.37 9.16
CA ASP A 482 -30.35 8.45 10.61
C ASP A 482 -28.87 8.62 11.03
N GLY A 483 -27.96 8.76 10.06
CA GLY A 483 -26.54 9.04 10.26
C GLY A 483 -25.63 7.82 10.29
N ALA A 484 -26.16 6.60 10.13
CA ALA A 484 -25.37 5.38 10.13
C ALA A 484 -24.46 5.31 8.89
N PHE A 485 -23.18 5.00 9.08
CA PHE A 485 -22.27 4.75 7.97
C PHE A 485 -22.79 3.59 7.11
N TYR A 486 -22.64 3.71 5.79
CA TYR A 486 -22.88 2.60 4.87
C TYR A 486 -22.03 2.72 3.62
N ARG A 487 -21.84 1.59 2.94
CA ARG A 487 -20.99 1.46 1.77
C ARG A 487 -21.78 1.81 0.51
N VAL A 488 -21.24 2.71 -0.31
CA VAL A 488 -21.73 3.03 -1.66
C VAL A 488 -20.56 2.84 -2.62
N ASN A 489 -20.67 1.86 -3.50
CA ASN A 489 -19.61 1.52 -4.43
C ASN A 489 -20.18 0.84 -5.69
N PRO A 490 -20.69 1.63 -6.66
CA PRO A 490 -21.36 1.06 -7.84
C PRO A 490 -20.44 0.21 -8.73
N GLU A 491 -19.12 0.32 -8.57
CA GLU A 491 -18.12 -0.50 -9.29
C GLU A 491 -17.83 -1.84 -8.59
N HIS A 492 -18.19 -1.97 -7.31
CA HIS A 492 -18.09 -3.19 -6.52
C HIS A 492 -19.48 -3.58 -5.99
N LEU A 493 -20.31 -4.13 -6.88
CA LEU A 493 -21.73 -4.44 -6.61
C LEU A 493 -21.95 -5.30 -5.35
N LEU A 494 -20.99 -6.13 -4.97
CA LEU A 494 -21.05 -6.94 -3.74
C LEU A 494 -21.03 -6.09 -2.46
N MET A 495 -20.47 -4.88 -2.48
CA MET A 495 -20.36 -4.01 -1.30
C MET A 495 -21.31 -2.82 -1.38
N ASP A 496 -22.00 -2.65 -2.50
CA ASP A 496 -22.80 -1.47 -2.78
C ASP A 496 -24.15 -1.48 -2.06
N GLU A 497 -24.45 -0.39 -1.35
CA GLU A 497 -25.64 -0.18 -0.52
C GLU A 497 -25.76 -1.17 0.65
N THR A 498 -24.70 -1.30 1.45
CA THR A 498 -24.63 -2.25 2.58
C THR A 498 -23.97 -1.67 3.82
N LEU A 499 -24.35 -2.13 5.02
CA LEU A 499 -23.70 -1.82 6.30
C LEU A 499 -23.05 -3.09 6.84
N TRP A 500 -21.76 -3.04 7.15
CA TRP A 500 -21.00 -4.23 7.56
C TRP A 500 -20.56 -4.09 9.01
N ALA A 501 -20.75 -5.12 9.84
CA ALA A 501 -20.28 -5.13 11.22
C ALA A 501 -18.80 -4.66 11.36
N ASP A 502 -17.97 -5.01 10.38
CA ASP A 502 -16.57 -4.62 10.22
C ASP A 502 -16.34 -3.10 10.19
N ASP A 503 -17.28 -2.32 9.64
CA ASP A 503 -17.17 -0.85 9.52
C ASP A 503 -17.03 -0.17 10.88
N LEU A 504 -17.50 -0.80 11.95
CA LEU A 504 -17.26 -0.32 13.32
C LEU A 504 -15.78 -0.30 13.66
N TYR A 505 -15.05 -1.38 13.36
CA TYR A 505 -13.61 -1.42 13.59
C TYR A 505 -12.86 -0.51 12.61
N MET A 506 -13.36 -0.38 11.38
CA MET A 506 -12.76 0.50 10.39
C MET A 506 -13.07 1.99 10.62
N SER A 507 -13.78 2.37 11.69
CA SER A 507 -14.10 3.78 11.98
C SER A 507 -13.85 4.16 13.43
N VAL A 508 -14.44 3.42 14.38
CA VAL A 508 -14.48 3.78 15.80
C VAL A 508 -13.09 3.94 16.43
N PRO A 509 -12.13 3.00 16.27
CA PRO A 509 -10.78 3.14 16.84
C PRO A 509 -10.02 4.37 16.31
N PHE A 510 -10.19 4.70 15.02
CA PHE A 510 -9.61 5.91 14.44
C PHE A 510 -10.23 7.17 15.03
N LEU A 511 -11.57 7.24 15.07
CA LEU A 511 -12.29 8.38 15.64
C LEU A 511 -11.91 8.62 17.11
N CYS A 512 -11.76 7.55 17.91
CA CYS A 512 -11.29 7.64 19.30
C CYS A 512 -9.90 8.27 19.42
N ARG A 513 -8.94 7.82 18.61
CA ARG A 513 -7.57 8.35 18.63
C ARG A 513 -7.48 9.75 18.04
N TYR A 514 -8.32 10.07 17.05
CA TYR A 514 -8.41 11.40 16.48
C TYR A 514 -9.08 12.41 17.43
N TYR A 515 -10.05 11.95 18.23
CA TYR A 515 -10.56 12.71 19.38
C TYR A 515 -9.45 12.98 20.40
N ARG A 516 -8.63 11.97 20.76
CA ARG A 516 -7.45 12.18 21.63
C ARG A 516 -6.48 13.21 21.06
N LEU A 517 -6.26 13.22 19.74
CA LEU A 517 -5.38 14.18 19.07
C LEU A 517 -5.95 15.62 19.09
N THR A 518 -7.25 15.78 18.86
CA THR A 518 -7.85 17.10 18.57
C THR A 518 -8.68 17.70 19.71
N GLY A 519 -9.12 16.88 20.69
CA GLY A 519 -10.03 17.28 21.76
C GLY A 519 -11.47 17.60 21.31
N ARG A 520 -11.82 17.28 20.06
CA ARG A 520 -13.11 17.64 19.45
C ARG A 520 -14.22 16.66 19.81
N GLN A 521 -15.11 17.07 20.72
CA GLN A 521 -16.16 16.23 21.29
C GLN A 521 -17.09 15.60 20.23
N GLU A 522 -17.38 16.32 19.15
CA GLU A 522 -18.24 15.83 18.07
C GLU A 522 -17.73 14.52 17.41
N ILE A 523 -16.41 14.27 17.48
CA ILE A 523 -15.77 13.09 16.92
C ILE A 523 -16.11 11.83 17.75
N ILE A 524 -16.00 11.92 19.07
CA ILE A 524 -16.31 10.79 19.96
C ILE A 524 -17.82 10.58 20.07
N ASP A 525 -18.61 11.64 19.97
CA ASP A 525 -20.08 11.57 19.92
C ASP A 525 -20.56 10.81 18.68
N ASP A 526 -19.97 11.06 17.50
CA ASP A 526 -20.30 10.32 16.28
C ASP A 526 -19.88 8.85 16.40
N ALA A 527 -18.69 8.56 16.92
CA ALA A 527 -18.24 7.19 17.16
C ALA A 527 -19.20 6.41 18.09
N ALA A 528 -19.69 7.05 19.16
CA ALA A 528 -20.69 6.49 20.05
C ALA A 528 -22.03 6.22 19.35
N LYS A 529 -22.51 7.17 18.55
CA LYS A 529 -23.74 7.01 17.75
C LYS A 529 -23.65 5.85 16.77
N GLN A 530 -22.50 5.64 16.12
CA GLN A 530 -22.34 4.53 15.17
C GLN A 530 -22.53 3.16 15.83
N LEU A 531 -22.00 2.94 17.04
CA LEU A 531 -22.22 1.65 17.73
C LEU A 531 -23.70 1.40 18.05
N LEU A 532 -24.44 2.43 18.47
CA LEU A 532 -25.88 2.31 18.74
C LEU A 532 -26.68 2.03 17.45
N LEU A 533 -26.35 2.74 16.37
CA LEU A 533 -27.00 2.56 15.08
C LEU A 533 -26.74 1.17 14.50
N TYR A 534 -25.48 0.70 14.52
CA TYR A 534 -25.15 -0.65 14.05
C TYR A 534 -25.81 -1.72 14.92
N HIS A 535 -25.90 -1.52 16.24
CA HIS A 535 -26.67 -2.39 17.13
C HIS A 535 -28.13 -2.46 16.68
N LYS A 536 -28.79 -1.32 16.43
CA LYS A 536 -30.16 -1.27 15.92
C LYS A 536 -30.35 -2.04 14.59
N TYR A 537 -29.39 -1.98 13.66
CA TYR A 537 -29.52 -2.60 12.34
C TYR A 537 -29.17 -4.08 12.30
N LEU A 538 -28.21 -4.53 13.11
CA LEU A 538 -27.60 -5.85 12.98
C LEU A 538 -27.86 -6.79 14.17
N PHE A 539 -28.22 -6.24 15.34
CA PHE A 539 -28.38 -7.04 16.55
C PHE A 539 -29.52 -8.05 16.41
N ARG A 540 -29.23 -9.27 16.83
CA ARG A 540 -30.15 -10.41 16.86
C ARG A 540 -30.58 -10.67 18.30
N PRO A 541 -31.76 -10.20 18.74
CA PRO A 541 -32.18 -10.33 20.14
C PRO A 541 -32.42 -11.79 20.57
N ASP A 542 -32.70 -12.70 19.64
CA ASP A 542 -32.87 -14.14 19.91
C ASP A 542 -31.56 -14.83 20.34
N ARG A 543 -30.41 -14.28 19.93
CA ARG A 543 -29.08 -14.85 20.18
C ARG A 543 -28.14 -13.92 20.97
N LYS A 544 -28.51 -12.65 21.12
CA LYS A 544 -27.67 -11.58 21.70
C LYS A 544 -26.32 -11.43 21.00
N ILE A 545 -26.31 -11.54 19.67
CA ILE A 545 -25.12 -11.37 18.80
C ILE A 545 -25.51 -10.57 17.56
N MET A 546 -24.57 -10.29 16.67
CA MET A 546 -24.78 -9.47 15.48
C MET A 546 -24.91 -10.33 14.21
N SER A 547 -25.78 -9.90 13.31
CA SER A 547 -25.70 -10.28 11.90
C SER A 547 -24.46 -9.61 11.27
N HIS A 548 -23.87 -10.24 10.26
CA HIS A 548 -22.70 -9.69 9.59
C HIS A 548 -23.01 -8.40 8.80
N VAL A 549 -24.04 -8.42 7.95
CA VAL A 549 -24.35 -7.32 7.03
C VAL A 549 -25.83 -6.96 7.07
N TYR A 550 -26.13 -5.67 6.91
CA TYR A 550 -27.46 -5.17 6.56
C TYR A 550 -27.45 -4.72 5.11
N ASP A 551 -28.27 -5.37 4.29
CA ASP A 551 -28.47 -5.02 2.89
C ASP A 551 -29.56 -3.96 2.79
N VAL A 552 -29.17 -2.75 2.37
CA VAL A 552 -30.08 -1.59 2.29
C VAL A 552 -31.08 -1.75 1.14
N LYS A 553 -30.66 -2.36 0.02
CA LYS A 553 -31.52 -2.64 -1.14
C LYS A 553 -32.69 -3.52 -0.75
N HIS A 554 -32.40 -4.58 0.01
CA HIS A 554 -33.41 -5.54 0.48
C HIS A 554 -34.05 -5.16 1.83
N ARG A 555 -33.49 -4.14 2.52
CA ARG A 555 -33.89 -3.69 3.85
C ARG A 555 -33.88 -4.82 4.89
N LYS A 556 -32.85 -5.69 4.81
CA LYS A 556 -32.75 -6.88 5.64
C LYS A 556 -31.31 -7.12 6.10
N ALA A 557 -31.17 -7.55 7.35
CA ALA A 557 -29.93 -8.18 7.80
C ALA A 557 -29.76 -9.54 7.12
N THR A 558 -28.52 -9.97 6.95
CA THR A 558 -28.22 -11.32 6.44
C THR A 558 -28.58 -12.41 7.42
N GLU A 559 -28.74 -12.07 8.70
CA GLU A 559 -28.96 -12.99 9.82
C GLU A 559 -27.83 -14.02 10.01
N VAL A 560 -26.72 -13.90 9.29
CA VAL A 560 -25.55 -14.77 9.45
C VAL A 560 -24.62 -14.22 10.52
N SER A 561 -24.35 -15.02 11.56
CA SER A 561 -23.52 -14.66 12.71
C SER A 561 -22.04 -14.96 12.46
N TRP A 562 -21.44 -14.28 11.49
CA TRP A 562 -20.03 -14.47 11.16
C TRP A 562 -19.11 -14.07 12.32
N GLY A 563 -18.20 -14.95 12.69
CA GLY A 563 -17.32 -14.83 13.86
C GLY A 563 -16.48 -13.56 13.85
N ARG A 564 -15.68 -13.33 12.79
CA ARG A 564 -14.82 -12.13 12.75
C ARG A 564 -15.61 -10.83 12.71
N GLY A 565 -16.70 -10.75 11.96
CA GLY A 565 -17.56 -9.57 11.96
C GLY A 565 -18.06 -9.21 13.36
N ASN A 566 -18.50 -10.22 14.13
CA ASN A 566 -18.88 -10.03 15.54
C ASN A 566 -17.69 -9.68 16.45
N GLY A 567 -16.52 -10.27 16.21
CA GLY A 567 -15.29 -9.91 16.90
C GLY A 567 -14.96 -8.42 16.74
N TRP A 568 -15.09 -7.87 15.52
CA TRP A 568 -14.87 -6.45 15.28
C TRP A 568 -15.85 -5.56 16.03
N VAL A 569 -17.11 -5.99 16.18
CA VAL A 569 -18.08 -5.29 17.03
C VAL A 569 -17.62 -5.27 18.48
N ALA A 570 -17.33 -6.43 19.07
CA ALA A 570 -16.90 -6.54 20.46
C ALA A 570 -15.63 -5.72 20.74
N PHE A 571 -14.66 -5.79 19.82
CA PHE A 571 -13.42 -5.04 19.92
C PHE A 571 -13.66 -3.53 19.85
N SER A 572 -14.52 -3.06 18.93
CA SER A 572 -14.86 -1.64 18.77
C SER A 572 -15.60 -1.06 19.98
N TYR A 573 -16.50 -1.83 20.60
CA TYR A 573 -17.10 -1.43 21.89
C TYR A 573 -16.02 -1.25 22.96
N SER A 574 -15.07 -2.18 23.07
CA SER A 574 -13.99 -2.09 24.06
C SER A 574 -13.04 -0.91 23.81
N GLU A 575 -12.77 -0.59 22.53
CA GLU A 575 -11.98 0.59 22.15
C GLU A 575 -12.74 1.87 22.54
N LEU A 576 -13.99 2.03 22.12
CA LEU A 576 -14.76 3.24 22.43
C LEU A 576 -14.88 3.48 23.94
N LEU A 577 -15.26 2.46 24.71
CA LEU A 577 -15.45 2.57 26.16
C LEU A 577 -14.16 2.97 26.91
N SER A 578 -12.98 2.71 26.32
CA SER A 578 -11.69 3.15 26.87
C SER A 578 -11.43 4.65 26.67
N TYR A 579 -12.09 5.29 25.70
CA TYR A 579 -11.90 6.71 25.36
C TYR A 579 -13.11 7.57 25.75
N LEU A 580 -14.28 6.96 25.93
CA LEU A 580 -15.52 7.68 26.20
C LEU A 580 -15.48 8.33 27.60
N PRO A 581 -15.76 9.65 27.72
CA PRO A 581 -15.83 10.31 29.02
C PRO A 581 -16.81 9.61 29.97
N GLU A 582 -16.48 9.50 31.26
CA GLU A 582 -17.30 8.80 32.25
C GLU A 582 -18.73 9.38 32.37
N ASN A 583 -18.88 10.68 32.13
CA ASN A 583 -20.14 11.40 32.18
C ASN A 583 -20.82 11.55 30.80
N HIS A 584 -20.34 10.87 29.76
CA HIS A 584 -20.94 10.92 28.43
C HIS A 584 -22.36 10.32 28.42
N GLU A 585 -23.32 11.00 27.81
CA GLU A 585 -24.75 10.67 27.87
C GLU A 585 -25.07 9.24 27.38
N LEU A 586 -24.38 8.78 26.33
CA LEU A 586 -24.58 7.44 25.75
C LEU A 586 -23.84 6.31 26.47
N ARG A 587 -23.03 6.60 27.50
CA ARG A 587 -22.12 5.61 28.09
C ARG A 587 -22.84 4.43 28.72
N GLU A 588 -23.92 4.68 29.47
CA GLU A 588 -24.68 3.60 30.13
C GLU A 588 -25.35 2.67 29.11
N GLU A 589 -25.94 3.23 28.05
CA GLU A 589 -26.56 2.45 26.97
C GLU A 589 -25.52 1.58 26.26
N LEU A 590 -24.36 2.14 25.94
CA LEU A 590 -23.25 1.40 25.32
C LEU A 590 -22.72 0.27 26.22
N ILE A 591 -22.61 0.49 27.53
CA ILE A 591 -22.22 -0.56 28.49
C ILE A 591 -23.28 -1.66 28.54
N ASN A 592 -24.57 -1.32 28.50
CA ASN A 592 -25.64 -2.32 28.48
C ASN A 592 -25.59 -3.16 27.20
N ASN A 593 -25.48 -2.54 26.02
CA ASN A 593 -25.33 -3.27 24.74
C ASN A 593 -24.08 -4.16 24.76
N PHE A 594 -22.96 -3.66 25.29
CA PHE A 594 -21.74 -4.44 25.43
C PHE A 594 -21.94 -5.68 26.32
N ASN A 595 -22.63 -5.55 27.46
CA ASN A 595 -22.94 -6.69 28.32
C ASN A 595 -23.85 -7.72 27.62
N GLU A 596 -24.87 -7.28 26.88
CA GLU A 596 -25.76 -8.18 26.13
C GLU A 596 -24.98 -8.98 25.09
N LEU A 597 -24.15 -8.32 24.29
CA LEU A 597 -23.28 -8.96 23.31
C LEU A 597 -22.30 -9.94 23.98
N CYS A 598 -21.65 -9.52 25.08
CA CYS A 598 -20.73 -10.39 25.81
C CYS A 598 -21.42 -11.63 26.39
N GLU A 599 -22.66 -11.52 26.85
CA GLU A 599 -23.47 -12.68 27.28
C GLU A 599 -23.71 -13.66 26.13
N GLY A 600 -24.11 -13.16 24.95
CA GLY A 600 -24.29 -13.97 23.74
C GLY A 600 -23.01 -14.69 23.35
N TYR A 601 -21.90 -13.95 23.26
CA TYR A 601 -20.59 -14.52 22.93
C TYR A 601 -20.14 -15.57 23.95
N PHE A 602 -20.26 -15.29 25.25
CA PHE A 602 -19.88 -16.25 26.29
C PHE A 602 -20.62 -17.59 26.16
N SER A 603 -21.90 -17.58 25.77
CA SER A 603 -22.70 -18.79 25.60
C SER A 603 -22.28 -19.68 24.42
N LEU A 604 -21.43 -19.17 23.52
CA LEU A 604 -21.01 -19.83 22.27
C LEU A 604 -19.53 -20.24 22.29
N GLN A 605 -18.84 -20.12 23.42
CA GLN A 605 -17.47 -20.60 23.55
C GLN A 605 -17.43 -22.13 23.60
N ASP A 606 -16.62 -22.75 22.76
CA ASP A 606 -16.48 -24.21 22.70
C ASP A 606 -15.71 -24.78 23.91
N GLU A 607 -15.61 -26.11 23.98
CA GLU A 607 -14.90 -26.81 25.07
C GLU A 607 -13.40 -26.53 25.11
N LYS A 608 -12.79 -26.15 23.99
CA LYS A 608 -11.37 -25.84 23.86
C LYS A 608 -11.05 -24.34 24.02
N GLY A 609 -12.07 -23.50 24.18
CA GLY A 609 -11.93 -22.05 24.36
C GLY A 609 -12.10 -21.21 23.10
N PHE A 610 -12.39 -21.82 21.96
CA PHE A 610 -12.59 -21.14 20.68
C PHE A 610 -14.02 -20.68 20.48
N TRP A 611 -14.14 -19.71 19.59
CA TRP A 611 -15.35 -19.42 18.84
C TRP A 611 -15.16 -19.87 17.40
N HIS A 612 -16.27 -20.24 16.78
CA HIS A 612 -16.27 -20.81 15.44
C HIS A 612 -16.54 -19.75 14.37
N GLN A 613 -16.19 -20.08 13.13
CA GLN A 613 -16.33 -19.22 11.96
C GLN A 613 -17.77 -18.70 11.79
N VAL A 614 -18.76 -19.57 11.98
CA VAL A 614 -20.16 -19.20 12.17
C VAL A 614 -20.49 -19.45 13.64
N LEU A 615 -20.75 -18.39 14.41
CA LEU A 615 -20.82 -18.49 15.88
C LEU A 615 -21.91 -19.45 16.37
N THR A 616 -22.98 -19.61 15.59
CA THR A 616 -24.12 -20.46 15.91
C THR A 616 -23.99 -21.89 15.39
N ASP A 617 -22.90 -22.21 14.69
CA ASP A 617 -22.64 -23.52 14.10
C ASP A 617 -21.22 -24.00 14.46
N HIS A 618 -21.14 -24.89 15.45
CA HIS A 618 -19.87 -25.45 15.93
C HIS A 618 -19.28 -26.50 14.96
N ASP A 619 -20.01 -26.93 13.92
CA ASP A 619 -19.44 -27.74 12.85
C ASP A 619 -18.57 -26.91 11.90
N SER A 620 -18.79 -25.58 11.86
CA SER A 620 -17.89 -24.65 11.19
C SER A 620 -16.53 -24.64 11.89
N TYR A 621 -15.44 -24.35 11.16
CA TYR A 621 -14.10 -24.45 11.74
C TYR A 621 -13.91 -23.44 12.89
N PRO A 622 -13.16 -23.80 13.96
CA PRO A 622 -12.76 -22.84 14.99
C PRO A 622 -12.02 -21.68 14.31
N GLU A 623 -12.16 -20.44 14.78
CA GLU A 623 -11.58 -19.28 14.10
C GLU A 623 -10.78 -18.41 15.08
N SER A 624 -9.50 -18.23 14.77
CA SER A 624 -8.53 -17.65 15.71
C SER A 624 -8.71 -16.14 15.88
N SER A 625 -9.15 -15.42 14.85
CA SER A 625 -9.27 -13.96 14.91
C SER A 625 -10.45 -13.52 15.78
N CYS A 626 -11.63 -14.13 15.64
CA CYS A 626 -12.81 -13.85 16.46
C CYS A 626 -12.58 -14.28 17.91
N THR A 627 -11.99 -15.46 18.12
CA THR A 627 -11.60 -15.94 19.45
C THR A 627 -10.71 -14.94 20.18
N SER A 628 -9.73 -14.39 19.47
CA SER A 628 -8.81 -13.39 20.02
C SER A 628 -9.51 -12.05 20.34
N MET A 629 -10.44 -11.60 19.50
CA MET A 629 -11.19 -10.37 19.75
C MET A 629 -12.14 -10.47 20.94
N PHE A 630 -12.85 -11.59 21.09
CA PHE A 630 -13.70 -11.82 22.25
C PHE A 630 -12.86 -11.88 23.53
N ALA A 631 -11.71 -12.56 23.50
CA ALA A 631 -10.78 -12.56 24.62
C ALA A 631 -10.28 -11.14 24.98
N CYS A 632 -9.92 -10.32 23.99
CA CYS A 632 -9.55 -8.92 24.21
C CYS A 632 -10.69 -8.12 24.86
N ALA A 633 -11.89 -8.19 24.30
CA ALA A 633 -13.05 -7.45 24.78
C ALA A 633 -13.43 -7.86 26.21
N PHE A 634 -13.44 -9.16 26.51
CA PHE A 634 -13.70 -9.68 27.85
C PHE A 634 -12.64 -9.23 28.85
N ALA A 635 -11.35 -9.36 28.51
CA ALA A 635 -10.26 -8.94 29.39
C ALA A 635 -10.35 -7.44 29.74
N ARG A 636 -10.60 -6.59 28.74
CA ARG A 636 -10.79 -5.14 28.94
C ARG A 636 -12.04 -4.84 29.76
N GLY A 637 -13.15 -5.52 29.47
CA GLY A 637 -14.41 -5.37 30.20
C GLY A 637 -14.30 -5.74 31.68
N VAL A 638 -13.52 -6.77 32.01
CA VAL A 638 -13.22 -7.16 33.40
C VAL A 638 -12.38 -6.10 34.09
N ARG A 639 -11.21 -5.73 33.53
CA ARG A 639 -10.27 -4.81 34.20
C ARG A 639 -10.82 -3.40 34.40
N ASN A 640 -11.75 -2.97 33.54
CA ASN A 640 -12.37 -1.64 33.60
C ASN A 640 -13.78 -1.66 34.23
N SER A 641 -14.20 -2.78 34.83
CA SER A 641 -15.49 -2.91 35.51
C SER A 641 -16.71 -2.59 34.64
N TRP A 642 -16.65 -2.90 33.35
CA TRP A 642 -17.79 -2.74 32.43
C TRP A 642 -18.74 -3.92 32.47
N LEU A 643 -18.25 -5.11 32.84
CA LEU A 643 -19.02 -6.35 32.83
C LEU A 643 -19.67 -6.62 34.19
N LYS A 644 -20.96 -6.98 34.17
CA LYS A 644 -21.76 -7.24 35.40
C LYS A 644 -21.30 -8.49 36.16
N GLU A 645 -20.79 -9.50 35.46
CA GLU A 645 -20.35 -10.79 36.03
C GLU A 645 -18.88 -11.10 35.65
N PRO A 646 -17.90 -10.33 36.15
CA PRO A 646 -16.52 -10.35 35.63
C PRO A 646 -15.83 -11.72 35.73
N GLY A 647 -16.13 -12.52 36.74
CA GLY A 647 -15.47 -13.82 36.98
C GLY A 647 -15.58 -14.81 35.83
N LYS A 648 -16.79 -15.01 35.28
CA LYS A 648 -17.02 -15.95 34.16
C LYS A 648 -16.29 -15.51 32.89
N TYR A 649 -16.18 -14.20 32.66
CA TYR A 649 -15.47 -13.66 31.52
C TYR A 649 -13.95 -13.78 31.68
N ALA A 650 -13.42 -13.60 32.88
CA ALA A 650 -12.00 -13.85 33.16
C ALA A 650 -11.62 -15.31 32.86
N GLU A 651 -12.45 -16.28 33.30
CA GLU A 651 -12.29 -17.70 32.99
C GLU A 651 -12.37 -17.98 31.48
N ALA A 652 -13.31 -17.35 30.77
CA ALA A 652 -13.43 -17.47 29.33
C ALA A 652 -12.16 -16.97 28.59
N VAL A 653 -11.55 -15.88 29.06
CA VAL A 653 -10.28 -15.35 28.52
C VAL A 653 -9.13 -16.34 28.73
N LEU A 654 -9.00 -16.88 29.96
CA LEU A 654 -8.01 -17.92 30.29
C LEU A 654 -8.14 -19.12 29.36
N LYS A 655 -9.38 -19.59 29.16
CA LYS A 655 -9.70 -20.72 28.28
C LYS A 655 -9.34 -20.41 26.82
N ALA A 656 -9.70 -19.23 26.32
CA ALA A 656 -9.41 -18.81 24.95
C ALA A 656 -7.90 -18.74 24.69
N TRP A 657 -7.13 -18.12 25.58
CA TRP A 657 -5.67 -18.01 25.41
C TRP A 657 -4.98 -19.37 25.43
N ASN A 658 -5.39 -20.25 26.35
CA ASN A 658 -4.89 -21.62 26.40
C ASN A 658 -5.26 -22.40 25.13
N GLY A 659 -6.49 -22.24 24.63
CA GLY A 659 -6.93 -22.79 23.35
C GLY A 659 -6.04 -22.35 22.20
N LEU A 660 -5.80 -21.04 22.06
CA LEU A 660 -4.92 -20.49 21.03
C LEU A 660 -3.51 -21.10 21.08
N CYS A 661 -2.89 -21.18 22.28
CA CYS A 661 -1.57 -21.76 22.47
C CYS A 661 -1.50 -23.27 22.18
N ASN A 662 -2.58 -24.00 22.44
CA ASN A 662 -2.64 -25.45 22.27
C ASN A 662 -2.99 -25.88 20.85
N GLU A 663 -3.81 -25.09 20.16
CA GLU A 663 -4.51 -25.54 18.95
C GLU A 663 -4.16 -24.70 17.72
N ALA A 664 -3.80 -23.42 17.87
CA ALA A 664 -3.65 -22.47 16.77
C ALA A 664 -2.28 -21.82 16.61
N ILE A 665 -1.42 -21.84 17.64
CA ILE A 665 -0.05 -21.32 17.57
C ILE A 665 0.93 -22.49 17.63
N ASP A 666 1.71 -22.68 16.56
CA ASP A 666 2.75 -23.71 16.55
C ASP A 666 4.06 -23.24 17.21
N MET A 667 4.96 -24.18 17.46
CA MET A 667 6.27 -23.92 18.07
C MET A 667 7.21 -23.02 17.25
N ASN A 668 6.88 -22.71 16.00
CA ASN A 668 7.61 -21.79 15.13
C ASN A 668 6.97 -20.39 15.10
N GLY A 669 5.91 -20.16 15.87
CA GLY A 669 5.16 -18.91 15.90
C GLY A 669 4.22 -18.72 14.71
N ASN A 670 3.90 -19.79 13.95
CA ASN A 670 2.85 -19.70 12.95
C ASN A 670 1.49 -19.70 13.61
N VAL A 671 0.54 -18.95 13.04
CA VAL A 671 -0.82 -18.80 13.52
C VAL A 671 -1.79 -19.36 12.49
N TYR A 672 -2.57 -20.35 12.91
CA TYR A 672 -3.53 -21.10 12.11
C TYR A 672 -4.95 -20.59 12.35
N GLY A 673 -5.89 -20.97 11.48
CA GLY A 673 -7.31 -20.70 11.70
C GLY A 673 -7.75 -19.25 11.51
N ILE A 674 -6.95 -18.43 10.82
CA ILE A 674 -7.32 -17.04 10.49
C ILE A 674 -8.10 -17.04 9.18
N CYS A 675 -9.40 -16.73 9.25
CA CYS A 675 -10.26 -16.66 8.09
C CYS A 675 -9.74 -15.60 7.09
N ARG A 676 -9.72 -15.88 5.79
CA ARG A 676 -9.28 -14.92 4.76
C ARG A 676 -10.28 -13.76 4.59
N GLY A 677 -9.91 -12.69 3.89
CA GLY A 677 -10.82 -11.59 3.55
C GLY A 677 -12.13 -12.09 2.91
N SER A 678 -13.26 -11.57 3.38
CA SER A 678 -14.60 -12.08 3.10
C SER A 678 -15.45 -11.10 2.31
N GLY A 679 -16.31 -11.64 1.45
CA GLY A 679 -17.51 -10.95 0.99
C GLY A 679 -18.64 -11.09 2.01
N PHE A 680 -19.88 -11.07 1.54
CA PHE A 680 -21.02 -11.49 2.34
C PHE A 680 -21.96 -12.41 1.56
N SER A 681 -22.75 -13.17 2.30
CA SER A 681 -23.84 -14.01 1.81
C SER A 681 -25.00 -14.00 2.81
N PHE A 682 -26.21 -14.29 2.32
CA PHE A 682 -27.39 -14.60 3.12
C PHE A 682 -27.42 -16.07 3.58
N SER A 683 -26.38 -16.86 3.26
CA SER A 683 -26.24 -18.26 3.66
C SER A 683 -24.97 -18.46 4.49
N GLU A 684 -25.09 -19.21 5.59
CA GLU A 684 -23.96 -19.65 6.42
C GLU A 684 -23.00 -20.56 5.64
N ASP A 685 -23.51 -21.30 4.65
CA ASP A 685 -22.76 -22.23 3.80
C ASP A 685 -21.53 -21.58 3.16
N TYR A 686 -21.66 -20.34 2.68
CA TYR A 686 -20.54 -19.56 2.14
C TYR A 686 -19.40 -19.39 3.15
N TYR A 687 -19.74 -19.04 4.40
CA TYR A 687 -18.75 -18.77 5.44
C TYR A 687 -18.08 -20.05 5.92
N THR A 688 -18.84 -21.15 6.00
CA THR A 688 -18.38 -22.46 6.45
C THR A 688 -17.55 -23.18 5.39
N ASN A 689 -18.03 -23.23 4.14
CA ASN A 689 -17.51 -24.14 3.12
C ASN A 689 -16.67 -23.46 2.02
N ASP A 690 -16.94 -22.19 1.68
CA ASP A 690 -16.26 -21.51 0.56
C ASP A 690 -15.10 -20.61 1.00
N LEU A 691 -15.22 -19.99 2.18
CA LEU A 691 -14.33 -18.90 2.59
C LEU A 691 -12.98 -19.42 3.10
N GLY A 692 -12.96 -20.39 4.01
CA GLY A 692 -11.74 -20.98 4.57
C GLY A 692 -10.79 -20.00 5.27
N TRP A 693 -9.62 -20.52 5.66
CA TRP A 693 -8.59 -19.80 6.43
C TRP A 693 -7.22 -19.85 5.74
N LEU A 694 -6.32 -18.95 6.14
CA LEU A 694 -4.95 -18.84 5.64
C LEU A 694 -3.96 -18.81 6.81
N LEU A 695 -2.81 -19.44 6.62
CA LEU A 695 -1.71 -19.46 7.59
C LEU A 695 -1.07 -18.06 7.70
N ASN A 696 -0.84 -17.58 8.93
CA ASN A 696 -0.20 -16.29 9.22
C ASN A 696 -0.86 -15.09 8.53
N ASP A 697 -2.17 -15.17 8.33
CA ASP A 697 -2.88 -14.13 7.62
C ASP A 697 -2.96 -12.83 8.45
N THR A 698 -2.80 -11.68 7.76
CA THR A 698 -2.73 -10.35 8.37
C THR A 698 -4.05 -9.89 8.98
N HIS A 699 -5.17 -10.53 8.67
CA HIS A 699 -6.45 -10.20 9.29
C HIS A 699 -6.51 -10.62 10.76
N GLY A 700 -5.69 -11.61 11.17
CA GLY A 700 -5.76 -12.22 12.50
C GLY A 700 -4.46 -12.20 13.31
N THR A 701 -3.29 -12.11 12.67
CA THR A 701 -2.00 -12.28 13.38
C THR A 701 -1.80 -11.23 14.48
N GLY A 702 -2.10 -9.96 14.21
CA GLY A 702 -2.00 -8.92 15.24
C GLY A 702 -3.02 -9.04 16.36
N ILE A 703 -4.24 -9.49 16.06
CA ILE A 703 -5.27 -9.60 17.10
C ILE A 703 -4.98 -10.76 18.05
N VAL A 704 -4.32 -11.83 17.57
CA VAL A 704 -3.77 -12.89 18.43
C VAL A 704 -2.69 -12.35 19.37
N LEU A 705 -1.80 -11.48 18.88
CA LEU A 705 -0.83 -10.78 19.75
C LEU A 705 -1.54 -9.89 20.78
N LEU A 706 -2.56 -9.13 20.38
CA LEU A 706 -3.37 -8.32 21.30
C LEU A 706 -4.07 -9.17 22.35
N ALA A 707 -4.63 -10.32 21.98
CA ALA A 707 -5.25 -11.24 22.94
C ALA A 707 -4.26 -11.72 23.99
N GLY A 708 -3.01 -12.00 23.60
CA GLY A 708 -1.94 -12.28 24.54
C GLY A 708 -1.64 -11.09 25.43
N VAL A 709 -1.43 -9.90 24.88
CA VAL A 709 -1.20 -8.68 25.68
C VAL A 709 -2.32 -8.45 26.71
N GLU A 710 -3.58 -8.59 26.29
CA GLU A 710 -4.75 -8.39 27.15
C GLU A 710 -4.91 -9.50 28.20
N TYR A 711 -4.59 -10.74 27.85
CA TYR A 711 -4.51 -11.85 28.80
C TYR A 711 -3.43 -11.61 29.86
N GLY A 712 -2.23 -11.18 29.46
CA GLY A 712 -1.14 -10.86 30.38
C GLY A 712 -1.50 -9.74 31.36
N LYS A 713 -2.04 -8.63 30.83
CA LYS A 713 -2.54 -7.51 31.65
C LYS A 713 -3.69 -7.96 32.59
N LEU A 714 -4.55 -8.90 32.17
CA LEU A 714 -5.59 -9.47 33.04
C LEU A 714 -4.99 -10.29 34.20
N LEU A 715 -3.98 -11.13 33.95
CA LEU A 715 -3.29 -11.88 34.99
C LEU A 715 -2.62 -10.96 36.01
N GLU A 716 -1.94 -9.91 35.54
CA GLU A 716 -1.32 -8.90 36.41
C GLU A 716 -2.37 -8.21 37.30
N TRP A 717 -3.53 -7.87 36.72
CA TRP A 717 -4.65 -7.28 37.47
C TRP A 717 -5.24 -8.22 38.53
N LEU A 718 -5.46 -9.49 38.19
CA LEU A 718 -5.93 -10.52 39.13
C LEU A 718 -4.91 -10.77 40.26
N GLY A 719 -3.62 -10.84 39.92
CA GLY A 719 -2.53 -11.02 40.88
C GLY A 719 -2.39 -9.86 41.87
N ASN A 720 -2.77 -8.64 41.47
CA ASN A 720 -2.77 -7.44 42.30
C ASN A 720 -4.06 -7.26 43.13
N GLY A 721 -4.91 -8.30 43.23
CA GLY A 721 -6.13 -8.27 44.05
C GLY A 721 -7.35 -7.67 43.36
N GLY A 722 -7.35 -7.57 42.03
CA GLY A 722 -8.56 -7.32 41.26
C GLY A 722 -9.63 -8.37 41.58
N ARG A 723 -10.88 -7.94 41.74
CA ARG A 723 -12.02 -8.79 42.10
C ARG A 723 -13.06 -8.86 41.01
#